data_AF-A0A8K0KWY1-F1
#
_entry.id   AF-A0A8K0KWY1-F1
#
_cell.length_a   1.000
_cell.length_b   1.000
_cell.length_c   1.000
_cell.angle_alpha   90.00
_cell.angle_beta   90.00
_cell.angle_gamma   90.00
#
_symmetry.space_group_name_H-M   'P 1'
#
loop_
_entity.id
_entity.type
_entity.pdbx_description
1 polymer ?
#
loop_
_entity_poly.entity_id
_entity_poly.type
_entity_poly.pdbx_seq_one_letter_code
_entity_poly.pdbx_strand_id
1 'polypeptide(L)'
;MPPLSIVEATISDLSTALAAGHTTSTELTVSSLLRIAKYDRRGPLLNAIPILNPSALSAAAASDARRAAGHPLGPLDGIPCTIKDSYKIAGMTCAAGSPAFQDLVADEDAFTVARIKEAGAVILGRTNMPPMAAGGMQRGVYGRAESPYNAEYLTAAFASGSSNGSATATAASMGVFGMGEETISSGRSPASNNGLVAYTPSRGIISIRGNWPLFPTCDVVVPHTRTVEDMFALLDVIVAEDEIKEGDFWRGQPFVKLPSVNSVRPKSYSDLADAGALAGKKIGVPKMYIGGQDSDPKSRKVYTRPSVIELWKKAKVALESLGAVVEEVDFPVVNKFDAVEGQDESAAPPHRNEVDMGKLMAYAWDDFLAGTKDASVATSLAQIDSGSIFPRPPGALLDRYDSMDPLVRHNEVVAHVSGGRVPIYEIPGLSTALQNLEIKRKSDYEDWLHSLGLDAVVWPCNADVGKADADINEESAAEAWRNGTLYSNGNCAIRQLGIPTVSVPMGVMADIGMPVNLTFAGKSYEDNQLFRYAYAFEKGTSLRSAPKRTPELTTDAVAVDEKQGKLGGAVPTLKVEDAKAEMVADKKKIYLHGTVSEDDVASVRIFVDGDEVKDVKLTDGRWTVEMEETMDVDWKQVKPEEKRVPELNKSMVVILAKSKQHRAAAEMVFV
;
A
#
# COMPACT_ATOMS: atom_id res chain seq x y z
N MET A 1 3.24 -19.67 28.00
CA MET A 1 3.96 -19.24 26.76
C MET A 1 4.20 -17.74 26.84
N PRO A 2 5.24 -17.18 26.19
CA PRO A 2 5.37 -15.72 26.08
C PRO A 2 4.13 -15.13 25.37
N PRO A 3 3.74 -13.88 25.67
CA PRO A 3 2.64 -13.23 24.97
C PRO A 3 2.96 -13.09 23.47
N LEU A 4 1.92 -13.18 22.64
CA LEU A 4 2.03 -12.89 21.21
C LEU A 4 1.97 -11.36 21.03
N SER A 5 2.97 -10.75 20.42
CA SER A 5 2.89 -9.34 20.04
C SER A 5 2.15 -9.19 18.71
N ILE A 6 1.30 -8.17 18.54
CA ILE A 6 0.76 -7.85 17.21
C ILE A 6 1.82 -7.26 16.26
N VAL A 7 2.95 -6.78 16.81
CA VAL A 7 4.08 -6.28 16.02
C VAL A 7 4.79 -7.45 15.36
N GLU A 8 4.93 -7.39 14.04
CA GLU A 8 5.47 -8.49 13.21
C GLU A 8 4.69 -9.82 13.27
N ALA A 9 3.55 -9.90 13.96
CA ALA A 9 2.69 -11.08 13.87
C ALA A 9 2.17 -11.28 12.44
N THR A 10 2.13 -12.54 12.03
CA THR A 10 1.55 -12.96 10.76
C THR A 10 0.03 -13.04 10.84
N ILE A 11 -0.63 -13.10 9.69
CA ILE A 11 -2.05 -13.43 9.57
C ILE A 11 -2.34 -14.76 10.27
N SER A 12 -1.46 -15.75 10.13
CA SER A 12 -1.62 -17.06 10.77
C SER A 12 -1.57 -16.98 12.30
N ASP A 13 -0.64 -16.22 12.87
CA ASP A 13 -0.52 -16.02 14.32
C ASP A 13 -1.79 -15.40 14.88
N LEU A 14 -2.27 -14.32 14.26
CA LEU A 14 -3.45 -13.58 14.72
C LEU A 14 -4.74 -14.37 14.50
N SER A 15 -4.87 -15.07 13.38
CA SER A 15 -6.02 -15.95 13.11
C SER A 15 -6.09 -17.10 14.12
N THR A 16 -4.93 -17.66 14.50
CA THR A 16 -4.83 -18.70 15.54
C THR A 16 -5.20 -18.14 16.91
N ALA A 17 -4.70 -16.96 17.28
CA ALA A 17 -5.05 -16.30 18.55
C ALA A 17 -6.54 -15.98 18.65
N LEU A 18 -7.16 -15.53 17.54
CA LEU A 18 -8.61 -15.31 17.45
C LEU A 18 -9.40 -16.63 17.60
N ALA A 19 -8.97 -17.69 16.92
CA ALA A 19 -9.62 -19.01 16.99
C ALA A 19 -9.53 -19.64 18.39
N ALA A 20 -8.40 -19.42 19.08
CA ALA A 20 -8.17 -19.88 20.45
C ALA A 20 -8.86 -19.01 21.51
N GLY A 21 -9.40 -17.84 21.15
CA GLY A 21 -10.02 -16.91 22.09
C GLY A 21 -9.03 -16.17 22.99
N HIS A 22 -7.74 -16.14 22.62
CA HIS A 22 -6.70 -15.35 23.31
C HIS A 22 -6.93 -13.84 23.15
N THR A 23 -7.55 -13.46 22.04
CA THR A 23 -7.99 -12.09 21.74
C THR A 23 -9.30 -12.13 20.95
N THR A 24 -9.97 -10.98 20.88
CA THR A 24 -11.06 -10.71 19.96
C THR A 24 -10.58 -9.84 18.78
N SER A 25 -11.34 -9.81 17.68
CA SER A 25 -11.11 -8.89 16.57
C SER A 25 -11.27 -7.44 17.02
N THR A 26 -12.21 -7.19 17.92
CA THR A 26 -12.39 -5.87 18.55
C THR A 26 -11.12 -5.46 19.31
N GLU A 27 -10.54 -6.32 20.14
CA GLU A 27 -9.28 -6.04 20.84
C GLU A 27 -8.11 -5.82 19.86
N LEU A 28 -7.97 -6.65 18.83
CA LEU A 28 -6.91 -6.48 17.81
C LEU A 28 -7.04 -5.18 17.03
N THR A 29 -8.28 -4.79 16.69
CA THR A 29 -8.60 -3.54 16.02
C THR A 29 -8.27 -2.36 16.93
N VAL A 30 -8.59 -2.45 18.23
CA VAL A 30 -8.20 -1.45 19.23
C VAL A 30 -6.67 -1.33 19.30
N SER A 31 -5.92 -2.42 19.47
CA SER A 31 -4.44 -2.34 19.51
C SER A 31 -3.86 -1.69 18.25
N SER A 32 -4.41 -2.01 17.07
CA SER A 32 -4.04 -1.36 15.81
C SER A 32 -4.34 0.14 15.81
N LEU A 33 -5.54 0.55 16.26
CA LEU A 33 -5.91 1.96 16.40
C LEU A 33 -5.00 2.70 17.39
N LEU A 34 -4.59 2.06 18.50
CA LEU A 34 -3.66 2.67 19.46
C LEU A 34 -2.28 2.94 18.85
N ARG A 35 -1.78 2.03 18.00
CA ARG A 35 -0.54 2.27 17.24
C ARG A 35 -0.70 3.44 16.26
N ILE A 36 -1.84 3.55 15.59
CA ILE A 36 -2.15 4.68 14.70
C ILE A 36 -2.18 5.99 15.50
N ALA A 37 -2.86 6.00 16.65
CA ALA A 37 -2.90 7.15 17.55
C ALA A 37 -1.49 7.61 17.92
N LYS A 38 -0.66 6.67 18.36
CA LYS A 38 0.65 6.94 18.95
C LYS A 38 1.72 7.32 17.93
N TYR A 39 1.72 6.66 16.77
CA TYR A 39 2.81 6.78 15.80
C TYR A 39 2.40 7.52 14.53
N ASP A 40 1.16 7.38 14.09
CA ASP A 40 0.71 8.03 12.86
C ASP A 40 0.31 9.48 13.09
N ARG A 41 -0.43 9.72 14.18
CA ARG A 41 -1.01 11.02 14.54
C ARG A 41 -0.22 11.78 15.59
N ARG A 42 0.65 11.09 16.32
CA ARG A 42 1.51 11.62 17.39
C ARG A 42 2.93 11.07 17.23
N GLY A 43 3.81 11.42 18.17
CA GLY A 43 5.19 10.95 18.22
C GLY A 43 5.92 11.22 16.90
N PRO A 44 6.28 10.20 16.11
CA PRO A 44 6.96 10.38 14.83
C PRO A 44 6.14 11.02 13.70
N LEU A 45 4.83 11.21 13.86
CA LEU A 45 3.92 11.86 12.90
C LEU A 45 4.01 11.24 11.49
N LEU A 46 3.79 9.92 11.40
CA LEU A 46 3.98 9.19 10.15
C LEU A 46 2.95 9.52 9.05
N ASN A 47 1.76 10.00 9.40
CA ASN A 47 0.71 10.44 8.47
C ASN A 47 0.42 9.44 7.32
N ALA A 48 0.46 8.15 7.64
CA ALA A 48 0.21 7.05 6.73
C ALA A 48 -1.28 6.77 6.54
N ILE A 49 -2.13 7.01 7.56
CA ILE A 49 -3.58 6.71 7.54
C ILE A 49 -4.36 7.99 7.87
N PRO A 50 -4.49 8.92 6.92
CA PRO A 50 -5.14 10.21 7.17
C PRO A 50 -6.65 10.09 7.45
N ILE A 51 -7.31 9.05 6.93
CA ILE A 51 -8.75 8.84 7.08
C ILE A 51 -9.00 7.49 7.75
N LEU A 52 -9.60 7.49 8.94
CA LEU A 52 -10.06 6.27 9.59
C LEU A 52 -11.44 5.84 9.07
N ASN A 53 -11.66 4.54 9.01
CA ASN A 53 -12.95 3.95 8.68
C ASN A 53 -13.88 3.99 9.91
N PRO A 54 -14.99 4.75 9.88
CA PRO A 54 -15.91 4.82 11.02
C PRO A 54 -16.58 3.47 11.34
N SER A 55 -16.58 2.52 10.40
CA SER A 55 -17.14 1.18 10.58
C SER A 55 -16.12 0.13 11.03
N ALA A 56 -14.86 0.49 11.33
CA ALA A 56 -13.82 -0.48 11.68
C ALA A 56 -14.21 -1.31 12.92
N LEU A 57 -14.64 -0.64 14.01
CA LEU A 57 -15.01 -1.31 15.26
C LEU A 57 -16.29 -2.15 15.12
N SER A 58 -17.27 -1.70 14.33
CA SER A 58 -18.49 -2.48 14.08
C SER A 58 -18.22 -3.71 13.20
N ALA A 59 -17.31 -3.61 12.21
CA ALA A 59 -16.85 -4.75 11.43
C ALA A 59 -16.11 -5.79 12.29
N ALA A 60 -15.26 -5.33 13.21
CA ALA A 60 -14.57 -6.18 14.17
C ALA A 60 -15.55 -6.91 15.11
N ALA A 61 -16.52 -6.19 15.67
CA ALA A 61 -17.58 -6.78 16.49
C ALA A 61 -18.42 -7.81 15.73
N ALA A 62 -18.68 -7.60 14.43
CA ALA A 62 -19.36 -8.56 13.58
C ALA A 62 -18.52 -9.83 13.34
N SER A 63 -17.18 -9.72 13.22
CA SER A 63 -16.28 -10.88 13.19
C SER A 63 -16.35 -11.68 14.49
N ASP A 64 -16.31 -10.99 15.64
CA ASP A 64 -16.41 -11.63 16.95
C ASP A 64 -17.74 -12.36 17.14
N ALA A 65 -18.84 -11.77 16.65
CA ALA A 65 -20.16 -12.40 16.67
C ALA A 65 -20.21 -13.67 15.81
N ARG A 66 -19.68 -13.63 14.58
CA ARG A 66 -19.56 -14.82 13.71
C ARG A 66 -18.74 -15.92 14.38
N ARG A 67 -17.62 -15.55 15.01
CA ARG A 67 -16.73 -16.51 15.68
C ARG A 67 -17.37 -17.14 16.90
N ALA A 68 -18.06 -16.36 17.73
CA ALA A 68 -18.83 -16.86 18.86
C ALA A 68 -19.96 -17.82 18.42
N ALA A 69 -20.57 -17.57 17.26
CA ALA A 69 -21.56 -18.44 16.65
C ALA A 69 -20.97 -19.70 15.97
N GLY A 70 -19.63 -19.84 15.90
CA GLY A 70 -18.97 -20.96 15.24
C GLY A 70 -18.95 -20.89 13.71
N HIS A 71 -19.08 -19.68 13.13
CA HIS A 71 -19.13 -19.43 11.70
C HIS A 71 -18.06 -18.42 11.21
N PRO A 72 -16.76 -18.60 11.54
CA PRO A 72 -15.72 -17.73 10.97
C PRO A 72 -15.64 -17.88 9.45
N LEU A 73 -15.33 -16.79 8.74
CA LEU A 73 -15.30 -16.73 7.27
C LEU A 73 -14.00 -17.25 6.64
N GLY A 74 -12.93 -17.34 7.42
CA GLY A 74 -11.63 -17.84 6.96
C GLY A 74 -10.45 -17.18 7.69
N PRO A 75 -9.23 -17.32 7.15
CA PRO A 75 -8.01 -16.81 7.78
C PRO A 75 -8.00 -15.30 8.00
N LEU A 76 -8.65 -14.53 7.11
CA LEU A 76 -8.72 -13.07 7.21
C LEU A 76 -9.86 -12.55 8.09
N ASP A 77 -10.76 -13.41 8.58
CA ASP A 77 -11.90 -12.96 9.37
C ASP A 77 -11.43 -12.31 10.67
N GLY A 78 -11.69 -11.01 10.81
CA GLY A 78 -11.32 -10.20 11.97
C GLY A 78 -9.90 -9.61 11.93
N ILE A 79 -9.16 -9.79 10.83
CA ILE A 79 -7.78 -9.29 10.67
C ILE A 79 -7.78 -7.82 10.24
N PRO A 80 -7.11 -6.89 10.98
CA PRO A 80 -7.02 -5.49 10.60
C PRO A 80 -6.14 -5.23 9.36
N CYS A 81 -6.59 -4.38 8.44
CA CYS A 81 -5.85 -4.01 7.24
C CYS A 81 -6.06 -2.54 6.83
N THR A 82 -5.31 -2.07 5.84
CA THR A 82 -5.39 -0.71 5.31
C THR A 82 -5.48 -0.69 3.79
N ILE A 83 -6.11 0.33 3.22
CA ILE A 83 -6.39 0.41 1.78
C ILE A 83 -5.94 1.77 1.24
N LYS A 84 -5.22 1.84 0.12
CA LYS A 84 -4.83 3.10 -0.52
C LYS A 84 -6.03 3.96 -0.93
N ASP A 85 -5.85 5.28 -0.89
CA ASP A 85 -6.88 6.27 -1.21
C ASP A 85 -7.40 6.21 -2.68
N SER A 86 -6.80 5.41 -3.55
CA SER A 86 -7.29 5.17 -4.92
C SER A 86 -8.40 4.12 -5.00
N TYR A 87 -8.70 3.36 -3.94
CA TYR A 87 -9.67 2.25 -4.01
C TYR A 87 -11.06 2.68 -3.55
N LYS A 88 -12.10 2.59 -4.38
CA LYS A 88 -13.47 2.80 -3.91
C LYS A 88 -13.79 1.94 -2.67
N ILE A 89 -14.28 2.57 -1.60
CA ILE A 89 -14.86 1.91 -0.43
C ILE A 89 -16.22 2.55 -0.20
N ALA A 90 -17.29 1.77 -0.32
CA ALA A 90 -18.66 2.27 -0.24
C ALA A 90 -18.88 3.08 1.05
N GLY A 91 -19.38 4.32 0.91
CA GLY A 91 -19.65 5.24 2.01
C GLY A 91 -18.43 6.04 2.52
N MET A 92 -17.24 5.84 1.93
CA MET A 92 -16.05 6.63 2.25
C MET A 92 -15.62 7.51 1.08
N THR A 93 -14.91 8.60 1.37
CA THR A 93 -14.34 9.46 0.32
C THR A 93 -13.31 8.70 -0.53
N CYS A 94 -13.20 9.03 -1.82
CA CYS A 94 -12.23 8.51 -2.79
C CYS A 94 -11.50 9.64 -3.51
N ALA A 95 -10.58 10.31 -2.82
CA ALA A 95 -9.95 11.53 -3.31
C ALA A 95 -8.74 11.29 -4.23
N ALA A 96 -8.19 10.06 -4.22
CA ALA A 96 -6.90 9.75 -4.83
C ALA A 96 -5.80 10.76 -4.43
N GLY A 97 -5.82 11.21 -3.16
CA GLY A 97 -4.89 12.22 -2.65
C GLY A 97 -5.04 13.63 -3.24
N SER A 98 -6.04 13.89 -4.07
CA SER A 98 -6.21 15.17 -4.76
C SER A 98 -7.20 16.11 -4.09
N PRO A 99 -6.90 17.42 -4.00
CA PRO A 99 -7.86 18.42 -3.54
C PRO A 99 -9.13 18.49 -4.39
N ALA A 100 -9.06 18.21 -5.70
CA ALA A 100 -10.20 18.23 -6.61
C ALA A 100 -11.29 17.21 -6.25
N PHE A 101 -10.90 16.08 -5.65
CA PHE A 101 -11.79 14.95 -5.36
C PHE A 101 -11.95 14.69 -3.86
N GLN A 102 -11.54 15.64 -3.01
CA GLN A 102 -11.56 15.48 -1.54
C GLN A 102 -12.94 15.15 -0.97
N ASP A 103 -14.02 15.53 -1.66
CA ASP A 103 -15.41 15.33 -1.26
C ASP A 103 -16.13 14.24 -2.10
N LEU A 104 -15.44 13.61 -3.06
CA LEU A 104 -15.97 12.49 -3.84
C LEU A 104 -16.20 11.29 -2.91
N VAL A 105 -17.43 10.80 -2.77
CA VAL A 105 -17.78 9.63 -1.96
C VAL A 105 -18.07 8.44 -2.87
N ALA A 106 -17.42 7.30 -2.59
CA ALA A 106 -17.66 6.08 -3.34
C ALA A 106 -19.00 5.44 -2.94
N ASP A 107 -19.78 5.03 -3.93
CA ASP A 107 -21.10 4.39 -3.77
C ASP A 107 -21.05 2.86 -3.81
N GLU A 108 -19.90 2.30 -4.21
CA GLU A 108 -19.62 0.88 -4.29
C GLU A 108 -18.21 0.58 -3.76
N ASP A 109 -17.93 -0.69 -3.52
CA ASP A 109 -16.58 -1.15 -3.22
C ASP A 109 -15.84 -1.48 -4.52
N ALA A 110 -14.54 -1.17 -4.56
CA ALA A 110 -13.64 -1.77 -5.53
C ALA A 110 -13.68 -3.30 -5.41
N PHE A 111 -13.39 -4.02 -6.50
CA PHE A 111 -13.47 -5.48 -6.51
C PHE A 111 -12.70 -6.11 -5.35
N THR A 112 -11.44 -5.71 -5.17
CA THR A 112 -10.58 -6.24 -4.10
C THR A 112 -11.05 -5.84 -2.71
N VAL A 113 -11.64 -4.65 -2.53
CA VAL A 113 -12.24 -4.21 -1.26
C VAL A 113 -13.44 -5.09 -0.91
N ALA A 114 -14.32 -5.39 -1.88
CA ALA A 114 -15.47 -6.28 -1.68
C ALA A 114 -14.99 -7.67 -1.24
N ARG A 115 -14.00 -8.25 -1.92
CA ARG A 115 -13.39 -9.55 -1.57
C ARG A 115 -12.81 -9.57 -0.15
N ILE A 116 -12.12 -8.50 0.24
CA ILE A 116 -11.52 -8.35 1.58
C ILE A 116 -12.62 -8.27 2.66
N LYS A 117 -13.69 -7.49 2.43
CA LYS A 117 -14.83 -7.40 3.35
C LYS A 117 -15.60 -8.73 3.44
N GLU A 118 -15.82 -9.41 2.32
CA GLU A 118 -16.45 -10.73 2.26
C GLU A 118 -15.65 -11.80 3.01
N ALA A 119 -14.33 -11.69 3.05
CA ALA A 119 -13.46 -12.56 3.85
C ALA A 119 -13.45 -12.19 5.35
N GLY A 120 -14.14 -11.11 5.75
CA GLY A 120 -14.31 -10.67 7.13
C GLY A 120 -13.17 -9.81 7.68
N ALA A 121 -12.23 -9.36 6.84
CA ALA A 121 -11.15 -8.48 7.29
C ALA A 121 -11.68 -7.09 7.71
N VAL A 122 -10.98 -6.44 8.63
CA VAL A 122 -11.35 -5.14 9.20
C VAL A 122 -10.51 -4.04 8.56
N ILE A 123 -11.13 -3.26 7.66
CA ILE A 123 -10.45 -2.10 7.05
C ILE A 123 -10.41 -0.95 8.07
N LEU A 124 -9.21 -0.61 8.53
CA LEU A 124 -8.97 0.44 9.53
C LEU A 124 -9.15 1.86 8.98
N GLY A 125 -8.84 2.06 7.70
CA GLY A 125 -8.81 3.38 7.09
C GLY A 125 -8.14 3.40 5.73
N ARG A 126 -8.06 4.61 5.17
CA ARG A 126 -7.44 4.89 3.88
C ARG A 126 -6.04 5.41 4.05
N THR A 127 -5.10 4.92 3.26
CA THR A 127 -3.69 5.30 3.36
C THR A 127 -3.29 6.40 2.39
N ASN A 128 -2.36 7.25 2.82
CA ASN A 128 -1.90 8.43 2.11
C ASN A 128 -1.24 8.13 0.75
N MET A 129 -1.33 9.12 -0.16
CA MET A 129 -0.77 9.11 -1.50
C MET A 129 -0.71 10.54 -2.09
N PRO A 130 0.17 10.84 -3.06
CA PRO A 130 0.13 12.07 -3.83
C PRO A 130 -1.13 12.14 -4.70
N PRO A 131 -1.51 13.34 -5.18
CA PRO A 131 -2.65 13.51 -6.06
C PRO A 131 -2.59 12.60 -7.30
N MET A 132 -3.70 11.93 -7.57
CA MET A 132 -3.93 11.05 -8.73
C MET A 132 -2.99 9.86 -8.84
N ALA A 133 -2.24 9.54 -7.78
CA ALA A 133 -1.10 8.62 -7.84
C ALA A 133 0.04 9.08 -8.77
N ALA A 134 -0.01 10.31 -9.31
CA ALA A 134 0.83 10.89 -10.35
C ALA A 134 2.21 11.35 -9.83
N GLY A 135 2.85 10.53 -9.01
CA GLY A 135 4.15 10.84 -8.42
C GLY A 135 4.56 9.85 -7.35
N GLY A 136 5.28 10.33 -6.34
CA GLY A 136 5.69 9.50 -5.20
C GLY A 136 5.54 10.19 -3.87
N MET A 137 6.35 11.22 -3.64
CA MET A 137 6.47 11.87 -2.33
C MET A 137 6.06 13.35 -2.33
N GLN A 138 5.48 13.82 -3.44
CA GLN A 138 4.72 15.07 -3.45
C GLN A 138 3.57 15.01 -2.45
N ARG A 139 3.21 16.17 -1.91
CA ARG A 139 2.11 16.28 -0.95
C ARG A 139 0.78 16.44 -1.68
N GLY A 140 -0.19 15.64 -1.27
CA GLY A 140 -1.58 15.76 -1.71
C GLY A 140 -2.42 16.56 -0.74
N VAL A 141 -3.75 16.40 -0.85
CA VAL A 141 -4.69 17.00 0.09
C VAL A 141 -4.32 16.61 1.53
N TYR A 142 -3.98 15.33 1.76
CA TYR A 142 -3.60 14.79 3.07
C TYR A 142 -2.10 14.90 3.42
N GLY A 143 -1.34 15.77 2.75
CA GLY A 143 0.12 15.82 2.93
C GLY A 143 0.83 14.61 2.31
N ARG A 144 1.79 14.01 3.03
CA ARG A 144 2.46 12.75 2.64
C ARG A 144 2.78 11.90 3.88
N ALA A 145 3.02 10.60 3.68
CA ALA A 145 3.50 9.71 4.72
C ALA A 145 5.03 9.82 4.93
N GLU A 146 5.51 9.59 6.15
CA GLU A 146 6.92 9.62 6.51
C GLU A 146 7.46 8.21 6.84
N SER A 147 8.78 8.04 6.81
CA SER A 147 9.42 6.73 6.96
C SER A 147 9.43 6.24 8.42
N PRO A 148 8.96 5.02 8.73
CA PRO A 148 9.04 4.46 10.08
C PRO A 148 10.45 3.96 10.43
N TYR A 149 11.38 3.91 9.47
CA TYR A 149 12.76 3.46 9.67
C TYR A 149 13.72 4.61 9.99
N ASN A 150 13.71 5.67 9.20
CA ASN A 150 14.59 6.82 9.36
C ASN A 150 13.91 8.11 8.88
N ALA A 151 13.80 9.11 9.75
CA ALA A 151 13.15 10.40 9.48
C ALA A 151 13.90 11.26 8.44
N GLU A 152 15.19 10.99 8.20
CA GLU A 152 16.01 11.73 7.25
C GLU A 152 15.79 11.28 5.79
N TYR A 153 15.05 10.19 5.57
CA TYR A 153 14.87 9.56 4.26
C TYR A 153 13.41 9.32 3.93
N LEU A 154 13.09 9.36 2.64
CA LEU A 154 11.73 9.17 2.13
C LEU A 154 11.28 7.72 2.28
N THR A 155 10.00 7.55 2.61
CA THR A 155 9.36 6.21 2.70
C THR A 155 9.09 5.56 1.33
N ALA A 156 9.33 6.28 0.24
CA ALA A 156 9.26 5.77 -1.13
C ALA A 156 10.12 6.64 -2.07
N ALA A 157 10.28 6.20 -3.32
CA ALA A 157 10.89 7.00 -4.37
C ALA A 157 10.08 8.27 -4.65
N PHE A 158 10.76 9.39 -4.93
CA PHE A 158 10.13 10.70 -5.01
C PHE A 158 9.17 10.83 -6.20
N ALA A 159 9.54 10.31 -7.37
CA ALA A 159 8.77 10.47 -8.62
C ALA A 159 7.81 9.29 -8.92
N SER A 160 8.02 8.10 -8.35
CA SER A 160 7.04 7.01 -8.42
C SER A 160 7.05 6.13 -7.17
N GLY A 161 6.22 6.51 -6.22
CA GLY A 161 6.17 5.95 -4.87
C GLY A 161 4.81 6.14 -4.20
N SER A 162 3.73 6.22 -5.00
CA SER A 162 2.47 6.77 -4.51
C SER A 162 1.73 5.93 -3.48
N SER A 163 2.08 4.66 -3.27
CA SER A 163 1.55 3.86 -2.15
C SER A 163 2.33 4.09 -0.84
N ASN A 164 2.84 5.30 -0.61
CA ASN A 164 3.70 5.65 0.53
C ASN A 164 3.03 5.34 1.88
N GLY A 165 1.76 5.71 2.07
CA GLY A 165 1.03 5.41 3.30
C GLY A 165 0.78 3.92 3.51
N SER A 166 0.47 3.17 2.45
CA SER A 166 0.21 1.73 2.54
C SER A 166 1.43 0.97 3.05
N ALA A 167 2.62 1.30 2.53
CA ALA A 167 3.86 0.66 2.96
C ALA A 167 4.27 1.10 4.37
N THR A 168 4.21 2.40 4.70
CA THR A 168 4.50 2.87 6.06
C THR A 168 3.59 2.19 7.10
N ALA A 169 2.27 2.17 6.87
CA ALA A 169 1.30 1.58 7.81
C ALA A 169 1.51 0.06 8.01
N THR A 170 1.80 -0.66 6.93
CA THR A 170 2.05 -2.12 6.99
C THR A 170 3.36 -2.43 7.70
N ALA A 171 4.43 -1.67 7.43
CA ALA A 171 5.73 -1.88 8.08
C ALA A 171 5.72 -1.48 9.55
N ALA A 172 4.95 -0.46 9.92
CA ALA A 172 4.74 -0.04 11.30
C ALA A 172 3.76 -0.94 12.07
N SER A 173 3.29 -2.07 11.51
CA SER A 173 2.29 -2.95 12.11
C SER A 173 1.02 -2.21 12.58
N MET A 174 0.61 -1.15 11.88
CA MET A 174 -0.68 -0.48 12.11
C MET A 174 -1.82 -1.24 11.44
N GLY A 175 -1.55 -1.85 10.28
CA GLY A 175 -2.37 -2.89 9.69
C GLY A 175 -1.54 -4.16 9.53
N VAL A 176 -2.20 -5.32 9.50
CA VAL A 176 -1.51 -6.60 9.27
C VAL A 176 -1.02 -6.71 7.82
N PHE A 177 -1.85 -6.24 6.89
CA PHE A 177 -1.49 -6.05 5.48
C PHE A 177 -2.07 -4.73 4.96
N GLY A 178 -1.56 -4.29 3.81
CA GLY A 178 -2.01 -3.08 3.12
C GLY A 178 -2.27 -3.34 1.64
N MET A 179 -3.17 -2.56 1.05
CA MET A 179 -3.43 -2.58 -0.40
C MET A 179 -2.89 -1.31 -1.03
N GLY A 180 -1.86 -1.44 -1.87
CA GLY A 180 -1.29 -0.38 -2.72
C GLY A 180 -1.63 -0.58 -4.19
N GLU A 181 -1.14 0.30 -5.07
CA GLU A 181 -1.36 0.21 -6.52
C GLU A 181 -0.10 0.71 -7.27
N GLU A 182 0.19 0.14 -8.43
CA GLU A 182 1.38 0.47 -9.22
C GLU A 182 1.08 0.78 -10.69
N THR A 183 1.62 1.92 -11.15
CA THR A 183 1.65 2.35 -12.55
C THR A 183 3.06 2.32 -13.14
N ILE A 184 4.08 2.76 -12.38
CA ILE A 184 5.52 2.65 -12.76
C ILE A 184 6.25 1.82 -11.69
N SER A 185 6.40 2.36 -10.47
CA SER A 185 6.98 1.66 -9.33
C SER A 185 6.27 1.94 -8.00
N SER A 186 5.07 2.51 -8.04
CA SER A 186 4.32 2.95 -6.85
C SER A 186 3.93 1.85 -5.85
N GLY A 187 4.12 0.57 -6.17
CA GLY A 187 3.98 -0.54 -5.21
C GLY A 187 5.34 -1.03 -4.71
N ARG A 188 6.23 -1.42 -5.63
CA ARG A 188 7.57 -1.94 -5.30
C ARG A 188 8.45 -0.93 -4.58
N SER A 189 8.40 0.34 -4.96
CA SER A 189 9.24 1.38 -4.38
C SER A 189 8.93 1.63 -2.91
N PRO A 190 7.67 1.90 -2.50
CA PRO A 190 7.32 1.98 -1.09
C PRO A 190 7.62 0.69 -0.33
N ALA A 191 7.34 -0.48 -0.92
CA ALA A 191 7.65 -1.76 -0.28
C ALA A 191 9.15 -1.95 0.00
N SER A 192 10.02 -1.56 -0.94
CA SER A 192 11.47 -1.59 -0.78
C SER A 192 11.94 -0.72 0.38
N ASN A 193 11.49 0.54 0.41
CA ASN A 193 11.87 1.50 1.46
C ASN A 193 11.25 1.21 2.83
N ASN A 194 10.37 0.20 2.92
CA ASN A 194 9.72 -0.25 4.15
C ASN A 194 9.98 -1.72 4.50
N GLY A 195 10.80 -2.42 3.71
CA GLY A 195 11.18 -3.83 3.94
C GLY A 195 9.98 -4.77 3.90
N LEU A 196 9.09 -4.61 2.92
CA LEU A 196 7.85 -5.38 2.78
C LEU A 196 7.90 -6.32 1.57
N VAL A 197 7.07 -7.35 1.58
CA VAL A 197 6.77 -8.15 0.41
C VAL A 197 5.73 -7.42 -0.45
N ALA A 198 6.00 -7.31 -1.75
CA ALA A 198 5.08 -6.73 -2.74
C ALA A 198 4.97 -7.60 -3.98
N TYR A 199 3.75 -7.71 -4.52
CA TYR A 199 3.47 -8.45 -5.73
C TYR A 199 2.82 -7.55 -6.78
N THR A 200 3.45 -7.45 -7.94
CA THR A 200 2.87 -6.77 -9.12
C THR A 200 2.45 -7.85 -10.13
N PRO A 201 1.15 -8.09 -10.33
CA PRO A 201 0.67 -9.20 -11.13
C PRO A 201 0.92 -9.02 -12.63
N SER A 202 0.86 -10.14 -13.36
CA SER A 202 0.58 -10.14 -14.79
C SER A 202 -0.77 -9.48 -15.10
N ARG A 203 -0.93 -8.98 -16.33
CA ARG A 203 -2.13 -8.24 -16.75
C ARG A 203 -3.41 -9.07 -16.53
N GLY A 204 -4.39 -8.49 -15.84
CA GLY A 204 -5.72 -9.06 -15.63
C GLY A 204 -5.82 -10.15 -14.55
N ILE A 205 -4.75 -10.46 -13.81
CA ILE A 205 -4.81 -11.47 -12.73
C ILE A 205 -5.55 -10.97 -11.49
N ILE A 206 -5.40 -9.68 -11.16
CA ILE A 206 -6.18 -9.03 -10.11
C ILE A 206 -6.98 -7.91 -10.78
N SER A 207 -8.30 -7.94 -10.64
CA SER A 207 -9.18 -6.89 -11.17
C SER A 207 -8.85 -5.55 -10.52
N ILE A 208 -8.74 -4.51 -11.35
CA ILE A 208 -8.57 -3.11 -10.92
C ILE A 208 -9.90 -2.35 -10.89
N ARG A 209 -11.04 -3.04 -11.02
CA ARG A 209 -12.35 -2.38 -11.03
C ARG A 209 -12.60 -1.64 -9.72
N GLY A 210 -12.91 -0.35 -9.83
CA GLY A 210 -13.10 0.56 -8.70
C GLY A 210 -11.80 1.14 -8.13
N ASN A 211 -10.66 0.92 -8.78
CA ASN A 211 -9.44 1.67 -8.53
C ASN A 211 -9.39 2.93 -9.40
N TRP A 212 -8.86 4.01 -8.82
CA TRP A 212 -8.68 5.29 -9.48
C TRP A 212 -7.53 5.19 -10.49
N PRO A 213 -7.79 5.26 -11.81
CA PRO A 213 -6.79 4.92 -12.82
C PRO A 213 -5.78 6.06 -13.04
N LEU A 214 -4.56 5.72 -13.48
CA LEU A 214 -3.56 6.70 -13.89
C LEU A 214 -3.15 6.46 -15.35
N PHE A 215 -2.38 5.40 -15.62
CA PHE A 215 -2.09 4.97 -16.99
C PHE A 215 -2.75 3.61 -17.20
N PRO A 216 -3.93 3.56 -17.87
CA PRO A 216 -4.73 2.34 -17.94
C PRO A 216 -4.00 1.12 -18.52
N THR A 217 -2.97 1.35 -19.34
CA THR A 217 -2.10 0.32 -19.92
C THR A 217 -1.12 -0.31 -18.92
N CYS A 218 -0.94 0.29 -17.73
CA CYS A 218 0.07 -0.06 -16.74
C CYS A 218 -0.50 -0.46 -15.38
N ASP A 219 -1.65 0.11 -15.00
CA ASP A 219 -2.18 0.07 -13.64
C ASP A 219 -2.47 -1.36 -13.16
N VAL A 220 -1.96 -1.69 -11.97
CA VAL A 220 -2.22 -2.97 -11.28
C VAL A 220 -2.35 -2.76 -9.77
N VAL A 221 -3.23 -3.54 -9.14
CA VAL A 221 -3.29 -3.69 -7.67
C VAL A 221 -2.00 -4.31 -7.15
N VAL A 222 -1.49 -3.82 -6.02
CA VAL A 222 -0.28 -4.31 -5.35
C VAL A 222 -0.53 -4.52 -3.86
N PRO A 223 -0.74 -5.76 -3.40
CA PRO A 223 -0.75 -6.04 -1.96
C PRO A 223 0.64 -5.82 -1.34
N HIS A 224 0.65 -5.34 -0.10
CA HIS A 224 1.81 -5.19 0.76
C HIS A 224 1.65 -6.05 2.01
N THR A 225 2.63 -6.89 2.29
CA THR A 225 2.64 -7.79 3.46
C THR A 225 4.04 -7.83 4.07
N ARG A 226 4.16 -8.31 5.31
CA ARG A 226 5.48 -8.42 5.97
C ARG A 226 6.20 -9.73 5.64
N THR A 227 5.45 -10.75 5.20
CA THR A 227 5.96 -12.08 4.85
C THR A 227 5.34 -12.60 3.56
N VAL A 228 6.02 -13.52 2.87
CA VAL A 228 5.46 -14.19 1.68
C VAL A 228 4.26 -15.07 2.07
N GLU A 229 4.21 -15.61 3.28
CA GLU A 229 3.07 -16.40 3.75
C GLU A 229 1.80 -15.56 3.96
N ASP A 230 1.94 -14.34 4.49
CA ASP A 230 0.83 -13.39 4.54
C ASP A 230 0.33 -13.02 3.14
N MET A 231 1.27 -12.88 2.18
CA MET A 231 0.92 -12.68 0.78
C MET A 231 0.07 -13.83 0.25
N PHE A 232 0.41 -15.08 0.54
CA PHE A 232 -0.37 -16.24 0.11
C PHE A 232 -1.79 -16.23 0.68
N ALA A 233 -1.94 -15.96 1.98
CA ALA A 233 -3.25 -15.89 2.62
C ALA A 233 -4.14 -14.78 2.00
N LEU A 234 -3.54 -13.65 1.67
CA LEU A 234 -4.25 -12.53 1.04
C LEU A 234 -4.63 -12.84 -0.41
N LEU A 235 -3.72 -13.41 -1.21
CA LEU A 235 -3.97 -13.73 -2.62
C LEU A 235 -5.03 -14.81 -2.81
N ASP A 236 -5.15 -15.75 -1.86
CA ASP A 236 -6.24 -16.74 -1.88
C ASP A 236 -7.63 -16.09 -1.87
N VAL A 237 -7.74 -14.89 -1.29
CA VAL A 237 -8.98 -14.10 -1.21
C VAL A 237 -9.16 -13.18 -2.43
N ILE A 238 -8.15 -12.39 -2.78
CA ILE A 238 -8.31 -11.27 -3.72
C ILE A 238 -8.11 -11.65 -5.20
N VAL A 239 -7.45 -12.77 -5.50
CA VAL A 239 -7.22 -13.22 -6.88
C VAL A 239 -8.41 -14.05 -7.34
N ALA A 240 -9.53 -13.44 -7.69
CA ALA A 240 -10.73 -14.15 -8.15
C ALA A 240 -11.21 -13.63 -9.50
N GLU A 241 -12.01 -14.43 -10.20
CA GLU A 241 -12.68 -13.96 -11.42
C GLU A 241 -13.63 -12.80 -11.08
N ASP A 242 -13.61 -11.77 -11.92
CA ASP A 242 -14.54 -10.65 -11.87
C ASP A 242 -15.28 -10.63 -13.21
N GLU A 243 -16.58 -10.92 -13.20
CA GLU A 243 -17.38 -10.99 -14.42
C GLU A 243 -17.60 -9.60 -15.05
N ILE A 244 -17.50 -8.55 -14.23
CA ILE A 244 -17.62 -7.15 -14.65
C ILE A 244 -16.25 -6.69 -15.14
N LYS A 245 -16.20 -6.14 -16.35
CA LYS A 245 -14.95 -5.71 -17.02
C LYS A 245 -14.84 -4.20 -17.14
N GLU A 246 -15.96 -3.51 -16.98
CA GLU A 246 -16.06 -2.06 -16.96
C GLU A 246 -15.16 -1.50 -15.85
N GLY A 247 -14.34 -0.50 -16.19
CA GLY A 247 -13.33 0.06 -15.29
C GLY A 247 -12.02 -0.73 -15.21
N ASP A 248 -11.88 -1.86 -15.91
CA ASP A 248 -10.62 -2.60 -16.03
C ASP A 248 -10.16 -2.62 -17.50
N PHE A 249 -9.19 -1.78 -17.82
CA PHE A 249 -8.77 -1.53 -19.20
C PHE A 249 -8.32 -2.79 -19.94
N TRP A 250 -7.48 -3.62 -19.31
CA TRP A 250 -6.91 -4.81 -19.94
C TRP A 250 -7.93 -5.94 -20.07
N ARG A 251 -8.82 -6.11 -19.09
CA ARG A 251 -9.90 -7.12 -19.20
C ARG A 251 -11.02 -6.67 -20.14
N GLY A 252 -11.23 -5.37 -20.30
CA GLY A 252 -12.27 -4.78 -21.15
C GLY A 252 -11.89 -4.63 -22.62
N GLN A 253 -10.61 -4.42 -22.96
CA GLN A 253 -10.19 -4.25 -24.36
C GLN A 253 -10.40 -5.54 -25.20
N PRO A 254 -10.76 -5.43 -26.50
CA PRO A 254 -11.06 -6.58 -27.35
C PRO A 254 -9.89 -7.07 -28.22
N PHE A 255 -8.69 -6.47 -28.12
CA PHE A 255 -7.60 -6.62 -29.09
C PHE A 255 -6.59 -7.70 -28.74
N VAL A 256 -6.36 -7.90 -27.43
CA VAL A 256 -5.41 -8.85 -26.86
C VAL A 256 -6.18 -9.82 -25.96
N LYS A 257 -6.04 -11.13 -26.20
CA LYS A 257 -6.67 -12.14 -25.35
C LYS A 257 -5.80 -12.41 -24.12
N LEU A 258 -6.37 -12.18 -22.94
CA LEU A 258 -5.76 -12.55 -21.66
C LEU A 258 -6.22 -13.96 -21.23
N PRO A 259 -5.38 -14.71 -20.48
CA PRO A 259 -5.83 -15.94 -19.82
C PRO A 259 -6.88 -15.61 -18.75
N SER A 260 -7.71 -16.59 -18.40
CA SER A 260 -8.62 -16.45 -17.26
C SER A 260 -7.84 -16.53 -15.95
N VAL A 261 -8.32 -15.87 -14.90
CA VAL A 261 -7.67 -15.89 -13.58
C VAL A 261 -7.49 -17.32 -13.10
N ASN A 262 -8.52 -18.15 -13.23
CA ASN A 262 -8.50 -19.56 -12.82
C ASN A 262 -7.52 -20.46 -13.60
N SER A 263 -7.05 -20.02 -14.78
CA SER A 263 -6.04 -20.76 -15.54
C SER A 263 -4.61 -20.47 -15.09
N VAL A 264 -4.41 -19.40 -14.33
CA VAL A 264 -3.09 -18.95 -13.85
C VAL A 264 -2.93 -19.16 -12.35
N ARG A 265 -3.95 -18.79 -11.54
CA ARG A 265 -3.86 -18.93 -10.08
C ARG A 265 -3.74 -20.41 -9.67
N PRO A 266 -2.98 -20.73 -8.61
CA PRO A 266 -2.99 -22.06 -8.03
C PRO A 266 -4.31 -22.31 -7.29
N LYS A 267 -4.54 -23.56 -6.88
CA LYS A 267 -5.68 -23.92 -6.03
C LYS A 267 -5.62 -23.19 -4.68
N SER A 268 -4.47 -23.20 -4.03
CA SER A 268 -4.11 -22.29 -2.95
C SER A 268 -2.71 -21.74 -3.18
N TYR A 269 -2.49 -20.47 -2.88
CA TYR A 269 -1.15 -19.87 -2.93
C TYR A 269 -0.20 -20.50 -1.90
N SER A 270 -0.72 -21.03 -0.78
CA SER A 270 0.09 -21.75 0.20
C SER A 270 0.73 -23.03 -0.36
N ASP A 271 0.15 -23.63 -1.42
CA ASP A 271 0.73 -24.79 -2.12
C ASP A 271 2.04 -24.44 -2.86
N LEU A 272 2.35 -23.14 -3.01
CA LEU A 272 3.59 -22.66 -3.62
C LEU A 272 4.75 -22.55 -2.61
N ALA A 273 4.51 -22.77 -1.31
CA ALA A 273 5.53 -22.75 -0.27
C ALA A 273 6.54 -23.90 -0.48
N ASP A 274 7.70 -23.57 -1.07
CA ASP A 274 8.78 -24.52 -1.32
C ASP A 274 10.14 -23.88 -1.05
N ALA A 275 10.75 -24.25 0.08
CA ALA A 275 12.06 -23.74 0.47
C ALA A 275 13.20 -24.22 -0.45
N GLY A 276 12.99 -25.26 -1.24
CA GLY A 276 13.94 -25.79 -2.22
C GLY A 276 13.78 -25.21 -3.64
N ALA A 277 12.86 -24.28 -3.86
CA ALA A 277 12.46 -23.85 -5.20
C ALA A 277 13.57 -23.19 -6.03
N LEU A 278 14.62 -22.69 -5.39
CA LEU A 278 15.78 -22.08 -6.04
C LEU A 278 16.84 -23.09 -6.48
N ALA A 279 16.77 -24.34 -6.03
CA ALA A 279 17.76 -25.36 -6.37
C ALA A 279 17.78 -25.65 -7.88
N GLY A 280 18.96 -25.50 -8.49
CA GLY A 280 19.18 -25.69 -9.93
C GLY A 280 18.64 -24.56 -10.81
N LYS A 281 18.14 -23.45 -10.24
CA LYS A 281 17.60 -22.33 -10.99
C LYS A 281 18.69 -21.40 -11.49
N LYS A 282 18.57 -20.97 -12.74
CA LYS A 282 19.48 -20.02 -13.36
C LYS A 282 18.88 -18.61 -13.30
N ILE A 283 19.52 -17.72 -12.54
CA ILE A 283 19.00 -16.40 -12.21
C ILE A 283 19.91 -15.33 -12.83
N GLY A 284 19.34 -14.46 -13.66
CA GLY A 284 20.07 -13.31 -14.21
C GLY A 284 20.04 -12.13 -13.26
N VAL A 285 21.13 -11.37 -13.16
CA VAL A 285 21.16 -10.05 -12.52
C VAL A 285 21.65 -8.99 -13.50
N PRO A 286 20.87 -7.92 -13.77
CA PRO A 286 21.32 -6.83 -14.62
C PRO A 286 22.54 -6.13 -14.04
N LYS A 287 23.65 -6.14 -14.77
CA LYS A 287 24.92 -5.49 -14.37
C LYS A 287 24.70 -4.04 -13.95
N MET A 288 23.85 -3.32 -14.70
CA MET A 288 23.56 -1.91 -14.47
C MET A 288 23.00 -1.60 -13.07
N TYR A 289 22.33 -2.54 -12.40
CA TYR A 289 21.72 -2.30 -11.10
C TYR A 289 22.63 -2.62 -9.90
N ILE A 290 23.78 -3.24 -10.15
CA ILE A 290 24.71 -3.72 -9.11
C ILE A 290 26.07 -3.01 -9.17
N GLY A 291 26.10 -1.82 -9.77
CA GLY A 291 27.32 -1.01 -9.93
C GLY A 291 28.18 -1.39 -11.14
N GLY A 292 27.72 -2.34 -11.96
CA GLY A 292 28.33 -2.68 -13.25
C GLY A 292 27.81 -1.79 -14.39
N GLN A 293 28.32 -2.05 -15.60
CA GLN A 293 27.91 -1.35 -16.81
C GLN A 293 27.24 -2.34 -17.78
N ASP A 294 26.08 -1.95 -18.32
CA ASP A 294 25.45 -2.67 -19.42
C ASP A 294 26.31 -2.53 -20.70
N SER A 295 26.32 -3.57 -21.53
CA SER A 295 27.09 -3.56 -22.77
C SER A 295 26.47 -2.64 -23.84
N ASP A 296 25.21 -2.24 -23.72
CA ASP A 296 24.60 -1.19 -24.54
C ASP A 296 25.10 0.20 -24.11
N PRO A 297 25.83 0.94 -24.99
CA PRO A 297 26.34 2.27 -24.66
C PRO A 297 25.23 3.33 -24.47
N LYS A 298 23.99 3.05 -24.87
CA LYS A 298 22.82 3.91 -24.65
C LYS A 298 22.13 3.65 -23.31
N SER A 299 22.53 2.60 -22.59
CA SER A 299 21.96 2.29 -21.29
C SER A 299 22.13 3.46 -20.32
N ARG A 300 21.01 3.88 -19.70
CA ARG A 300 21.02 4.98 -18.74
C ARG A 300 21.72 4.55 -17.47
N LYS A 301 22.77 5.29 -17.09
CA LYS A 301 23.54 5.01 -15.87
C LYS A 301 22.65 5.03 -14.63
N VAL A 302 22.82 4.03 -13.77
CA VAL A 302 22.18 3.91 -12.45
C VAL A 302 23.24 4.16 -11.38
N TYR A 303 22.86 4.90 -10.33
CA TYR A 303 23.77 5.26 -9.24
C TYR A 303 23.46 4.41 -8.00
N THR A 304 23.86 3.13 -8.02
CA THR A 304 23.62 2.24 -6.88
C THR A 304 24.52 2.59 -5.70
N ARG A 305 23.88 2.84 -4.55
CA ARG A 305 24.54 3.15 -3.29
C ARG A 305 25.48 2.00 -2.87
N PRO A 306 26.69 2.28 -2.34
CA PRO A 306 27.61 1.23 -1.90
C PRO A 306 27.00 0.23 -0.91
N SER A 307 26.21 0.68 0.07
CA SER A 307 25.56 -0.23 1.03
C SER A 307 24.46 -1.10 0.41
N VAL A 308 23.81 -0.67 -0.67
CA VAL A 308 22.91 -1.52 -1.48
C VAL A 308 23.72 -2.59 -2.22
N ILE A 309 24.88 -2.24 -2.78
CA ILE A 309 25.79 -3.21 -3.42
C ILE A 309 26.28 -4.26 -2.42
N GLU A 310 26.60 -3.87 -1.18
CA GLU A 310 26.98 -4.81 -0.13
C GLU A 310 25.84 -5.76 0.27
N LEU A 311 24.59 -5.26 0.33
CA LEU A 311 23.43 -6.12 0.54
C LEU A 311 23.21 -7.08 -0.64
N TRP A 312 23.35 -6.59 -1.88
CA TRP A 312 23.30 -7.42 -3.07
C TRP A 312 24.33 -8.56 -3.03
N LYS A 313 25.59 -8.28 -2.67
CA LYS A 313 26.63 -9.31 -2.54
C LYS A 313 26.21 -10.42 -1.56
N LYS A 314 25.59 -10.06 -0.44
CA LYS A 314 25.05 -11.03 0.52
C LYS A 314 23.86 -11.81 -0.05
N ALA A 315 22.95 -11.13 -0.75
CA ALA A 315 21.80 -11.74 -1.40
C ALA A 315 22.22 -12.74 -2.49
N LYS A 316 23.24 -12.42 -3.29
CA LYS A 316 23.84 -13.34 -4.26
C LYS A 316 24.34 -14.62 -3.59
N VAL A 317 25.12 -14.49 -2.51
CA VAL A 317 25.62 -15.65 -1.74
C VAL A 317 24.46 -16.49 -1.19
N ALA A 318 23.37 -15.85 -0.74
CA ALA A 318 22.19 -16.55 -0.27
C ALA A 318 21.45 -17.29 -1.40
N LEU A 319 21.30 -16.68 -2.58
CA LEU A 319 20.72 -17.34 -3.75
C LEU A 319 21.55 -18.57 -4.15
N GLU A 320 22.87 -18.43 -4.20
CA GLU A 320 23.80 -19.52 -4.53
C GLU A 320 23.80 -20.63 -3.47
N SER A 321 23.70 -20.30 -2.18
CA SER A 321 23.61 -21.29 -1.10
C SER A 321 22.28 -22.05 -1.10
N LEU A 322 21.21 -21.45 -1.62
CA LEU A 322 19.92 -22.10 -1.88
C LEU A 322 19.91 -22.91 -3.19
N GLY A 323 21.06 -23.01 -3.88
CA GLY A 323 21.28 -23.86 -5.03
C GLY A 323 21.01 -23.21 -6.38
N ALA A 324 20.78 -21.89 -6.44
CA ALA A 324 20.68 -21.17 -7.70
C ALA A 324 22.07 -20.88 -8.31
N VAL A 325 22.11 -20.67 -9.62
CA VAL A 325 23.26 -20.12 -10.34
C VAL A 325 22.95 -18.68 -10.70
N VAL A 326 23.75 -17.73 -10.22
CA VAL A 326 23.53 -16.30 -10.48
C VAL A 326 24.51 -15.79 -11.53
N GLU A 327 23.98 -15.27 -12.66
CA GLU A 327 24.76 -14.73 -13.77
C GLU A 327 24.52 -13.25 -13.97
N GLU A 328 25.59 -12.49 -14.16
CA GLU A 328 25.51 -11.08 -14.54
C GLU A 328 25.14 -10.97 -16.02
N VAL A 329 24.10 -10.20 -16.33
CA VAL A 329 23.54 -10.05 -17.67
C VAL A 329 23.30 -8.59 -18.04
N ASP A 330 23.14 -8.31 -19.33
CA ASP A 330 22.55 -7.06 -19.81
C ASP A 330 21.04 -7.08 -19.61
N PHE A 331 20.37 -5.93 -19.79
CA PHE A 331 18.91 -5.86 -19.65
C PHE A 331 18.22 -5.17 -20.83
N PRO A 332 18.10 -5.89 -21.98
CA PRO A 332 17.66 -5.29 -23.24
C PRO A 332 16.25 -4.72 -23.16
N VAL A 333 15.34 -5.31 -22.37
CA VAL A 333 13.98 -4.80 -22.22
C VAL A 333 13.94 -3.36 -21.70
N VAL A 334 14.80 -3.00 -20.73
CA VAL A 334 14.86 -1.63 -20.21
C VAL A 334 15.60 -0.73 -21.19
N ASN A 335 16.76 -1.15 -21.68
CA ASN A 335 17.57 -0.31 -22.58
C ASN A 335 16.81 0.03 -23.87
N LYS A 336 16.16 -0.95 -24.49
CA LYS A 336 15.36 -0.73 -25.71
C LYS A 336 14.13 0.12 -25.44
N PHE A 337 13.48 -0.04 -24.29
CA PHE A 337 12.32 0.78 -23.94
C PHE A 337 12.72 2.24 -23.70
N ASP A 338 13.78 2.47 -22.94
CA ASP A 338 14.29 3.81 -22.62
C ASP A 338 14.95 4.51 -23.80
N ALA A 339 15.52 3.75 -24.76
CA ALA A 339 16.16 4.28 -25.96
C ALA A 339 15.19 4.85 -27.00
N VAL A 340 13.89 4.58 -26.88
CA VAL A 340 12.87 5.20 -27.74
C VAL A 340 12.64 6.65 -27.26
N GLU A 341 13.55 7.54 -27.62
CA GLU A 341 13.32 8.98 -27.63
C GLU A 341 12.80 9.37 -29.02
N GLY A 342 11.48 9.39 -29.17
CA GLY A 342 10.85 9.76 -30.44
C GLY A 342 9.36 9.41 -30.47
N GLN A 343 8.54 10.43 -30.72
CA GLN A 343 7.09 10.37 -30.91
C GLN A 343 6.73 9.59 -32.19
N ASP A 344 6.96 8.27 -32.25
CA ASP A 344 6.36 7.48 -33.34
C ASP A 344 4.87 7.28 -33.03
N GLU A 345 4.09 8.29 -33.42
CA GLU A 345 2.65 8.41 -33.19
C GLU A 345 1.80 7.46 -34.05
N SER A 346 2.42 6.67 -34.93
CA SER A 346 1.67 6.04 -36.02
C SER A 346 0.67 4.94 -35.57
N ALA A 347 0.68 4.53 -34.29
CA ALA A 347 -0.44 3.91 -33.53
C ALA A 347 -0.03 3.56 -32.07
N ALA A 348 0.03 4.50 -31.12
CA ALA A 348 0.71 4.35 -29.79
C ALA A 348 -0.10 3.60 -28.69
N PRO A 349 0.53 2.81 -27.77
CA PRO A 349 1.54 3.24 -26.81
C PRO A 349 2.92 2.57 -27.03
N PRO A 350 4.02 3.25 -26.69
CA PRO A 350 4.52 3.15 -25.31
C PRO A 350 4.76 4.54 -24.68
N HIS A 351 4.68 4.59 -23.35
CA HIS A 351 4.86 5.70 -22.39
C HIS A 351 5.33 7.08 -22.92
N ARG A 352 4.74 8.17 -22.38
CA ARG A 352 5.03 9.58 -22.70
C ARG A 352 4.56 10.05 -24.08
N ASN A 353 3.42 9.54 -24.52
CA ASN A 353 2.72 10.03 -25.70
C ASN A 353 1.29 10.49 -25.34
N GLU A 354 0.70 11.28 -26.24
CA GLU A 354 -0.60 11.92 -26.02
C GLU A 354 -1.78 10.92 -26.02
N VAL A 355 -1.62 9.73 -26.61
CA VAL A 355 -2.65 8.68 -26.54
C VAL A 355 -2.65 8.03 -25.16
N ASP A 356 -1.49 7.57 -24.68
CA ASP A 356 -1.35 6.81 -23.44
C ASP A 356 -1.52 7.68 -22.19
N MET A 357 -0.72 8.74 -22.08
CA MET A 357 -0.70 9.60 -20.88
C MET A 357 -1.62 10.82 -21.01
N GLY A 358 -2.21 11.07 -22.18
CA GLY A 358 -3.21 12.14 -22.39
C GLY A 358 -4.63 11.59 -22.46
N LYS A 359 -5.02 11.06 -23.63
CA LYS A 359 -6.39 10.61 -23.93
C LYS A 359 -6.86 9.45 -23.07
N LEU A 360 -6.11 8.35 -23.01
CA LEU A 360 -6.50 7.17 -22.22
C LEU A 360 -6.65 7.52 -20.74
N MET A 361 -5.71 8.28 -20.20
CA MET A 361 -5.77 8.80 -18.83
C MET A 361 -7.04 9.65 -18.61
N ALA A 362 -7.26 10.68 -19.45
CA ALA A 362 -8.44 11.55 -19.33
C ALA A 362 -9.76 10.78 -19.44
N TYR A 363 -9.85 9.81 -20.35
CA TYR A 363 -11.05 9.02 -20.58
C TYR A 363 -11.32 8.08 -19.40
N ALA A 364 -10.27 7.45 -18.85
CA ALA A 364 -10.41 6.59 -17.69
C ALA A 364 -10.81 7.36 -16.43
N TRP A 365 -10.32 8.58 -16.25
CA TRP A 365 -10.75 9.47 -15.16
C TRP A 365 -12.23 9.86 -15.32
N ASP A 366 -12.65 10.23 -16.53
CA ASP A 366 -14.03 10.56 -16.84
C ASP A 366 -14.97 9.35 -16.66
N ASP A 367 -14.58 8.16 -17.13
CA ASP A 367 -15.31 6.90 -16.91
C ASP A 367 -15.44 6.55 -15.42
N PHE A 368 -14.38 6.77 -14.62
CA PHE A 368 -14.42 6.57 -13.18
C PHE A 368 -15.44 7.50 -12.50
N LEU A 369 -15.45 8.78 -12.89
CA LEU A 369 -16.37 9.79 -12.34
C LEU A 369 -17.82 9.55 -12.79
N ALA A 370 -18.04 9.14 -14.03
CA ALA A 370 -19.37 8.84 -14.57
C ALA A 370 -20.07 7.70 -13.82
N GLY A 371 -19.31 6.81 -13.17
CA GLY A 371 -19.83 5.77 -12.29
C GLY A 371 -20.38 6.29 -10.95
N THR A 372 -20.19 7.56 -10.61
CA THR A 372 -20.62 8.14 -9.33
C THR A 372 -22.12 8.49 -9.35
N LYS A 373 -22.88 7.98 -8.36
CA LYS A 373 -24.32 8.25 -8.25
C LYS A 373 -24.68 9.55 -7.52
N ASP A 374 -23.75 10.15 -6.80
CA ASP A 374 -23.97 11.40 -6.09
C ASP A 374 -23.87 12.59 -7.07
N ALA A 375 -25.02 13.22 -7.36
CA ALA A 375 -25.10 14.36 -8.27
C ALA A 375 -24.55 15.67 -7.66
N SER A 376 -24.18 15.70 -6.37
CA SER A 376 -23.59 16.86 -5.72
C SER A 376 -22.08 16.98 -5.93
N VAL A 377 -21.43 15.92 -6.43
CA VAL A 377 -20.03 15.89 -6.82
C VAL A 377 -19.91 15.76 -8.35
N ALA A 378 -18.70 16.00 -8.86
CA ALA A 378 -18.47 15.93 -10.30
C ALA A 378 -18.68 14.51 -10.84
N THR A 379 -19.48 14.38 -11.89
CA THR A 379 -19.75 13.13 -12.61
C THR A 379 -19.04 13.07 -13.97
N SER A 380 -18.30 14.11 -14.33
CA SER A 380 -17.43 14.13 -15.50
C SER A 380 -16.17 14.94 -15.20
N LEU A 381 -15.06 14.54 -15.82
CA LEU A 381 -13.80 15.27 -15.70
C LEU A 381 -13.92 16.73 -16.21
N ALA A 382 -14.81 16.99 -17.16
CA ALA A 382 -15.05 18.34 -17.70
C ALA A 382 -15.62 19.34 -16.68
N GLN A 383 -16.13 18.84 -15.54
CA GLN A 383 -16.66 19.68 -14.45
C GLN A 383 -15.59 20.07 -13.42
N ILE A 384 -14.38 19.50 -13.52
CA ILE A 384 -13.30 19.70 -12.56
C ILE A 384 -12.45 20.92 -12.94
N ASP A 385 -12.13 21.76 -11.96
CA ASP A 385 -11.06 22.75 -12.11
C ASP A 385 -9.70 22.04 -12.17
N SER A 386 -9.12 21.98 -13.37
CA SER A 386 -7.82 21.35 -13.61
C SER A 386 -6.69 21.85 -12.69
N GLY A 387 -6.73 23.10 -12.24
CA GLY A 387 -5.74 23.66 -11.32
C GLY A 387 -5.78 23.06 -9.91
N SER A 388 -6.90 22.44 -9.55
CA SER A 388 -7.12 21.79 -8.25
C SER A 388 -6.75 20.30 -8.23
N ILE A 389 -6.49 19.68 -9.40
CA ILE A 389 -6.18 18.25 -9.52
C ILE A 389 -4.85 17.92 -8.83
N PHE A 390 -3.80 18.69 -9.12
CA PHE A 390 -2.48 18.50 -8.51
C PHE A 390 -1.79 19.85 -8.31
N PRO A 391 -2.27 20.68 -7.36
CA PRO A 391 -1.62 21.95 -7.07
C PRO A 391 -0.27 21.72 -6.42
N ARG A 392 0.74 22.49 -6.84
CA ARG A 392 2.05 22.46 -6.20
C ARG A 392 1.95 23.04 -4.78
N PRO A 393 2.44 22.33 -3.75
CA PRO A 393 2.49 22.88 -2.39
C PRO A 393 3.35 24.15 -2.30
N PRO A 394 2.96 25.16 -1.50
CA PRO A 394 3.80 26.32 -1.23
C PRO A 394 5.20 25.95 -0.74
N GLY A 395 6.22 26.63 -1.25
CA GLY A 395 7.62 26.41 -0.86
C GLY A 395 8.27 25.15 -1.45
N ALA A 396 7.51 24.25 -2.09
CA ALA A 396 8.07 23.09 -2.77
C ALA A 396 8.82 23.51 -4.06
N LEU A 397 9.93 22.81 -4.32
CA LEU A 397 10.66 22.89 -5.57
C LEU A 397 9.78 22.47 -6.76
N LEU A 398 10.20 22.85 -7.97
CA LEU A 398 9.59 22.32 -9.18
C LEU A 398 9.96 20.85 -9.34
N ASP A 399 8.95 20.03 -9.62
CA ASP A 399 9.18 18.65 -10.03
C ASP A 399 9.99 18.62 -11.34
N ARG A 400 10.82 17.58 -11.49
CA ARG A 400 11.75 17.45 -12.62
C ARG A 400 11.20 16.54 -13.73
N TYR A 401 9.87 16.52 -13.89
CA TYR A 401 9.22 15.92 -15.05
C TYR A 401 9.53 16.74 -16.32
N ASP A 402 9.37 16.12 -17.49
CA ASP A 402 9.46 16.84 -18.75
C ASP A 402 8.31 17.87 -18.84
N SER A 403 8.54 19.05 -19.42
CA SER A 403 7.48 20.07 -19.57
C SER A 403 6.32 19.60 -20.45
N MET A 404 6.55 18.62 -21.32
CA MET A 404 5.54 17.97 -22.15
C MET A 404 4.90 16.76 -21.46
N ASP A 405 5.32 16.40 -20.24
CA ASP A 405 4.72 15.31 -19.49
C ASP A 405 3.26 15.67 -19.13
N PRO A 406 2.25 14.84 -19.50
CA PRO A 406 0.87 15.09 -19.13
C PRO A 406 0.63 15.24 -17.62
N LEU A 407 1.50 14.67 -16.78
CA LEU A 407 1.43 14.83 -15.32
C LEU A 407 1.63 16.29 -14.85
N VAL A 408 2.14 17.18 -15.71
CA VAL A 408 2.26 18.62 -15.42
C VAL A 408 1.36 19.48 -16.31
N ARG A 409 0.53 18.88 -17.18
CA ARG A 409 -0.37 19.55 -18.15
C ARG A 409 -1.86 19.19 -17.94
N HIS A 410 -2.34 19.20 -16.69
CA HIS A 410 -3.72 18.78 -16.35
C HIS A 410 -4.82 19.52 -17.12
N ASN A 411 -4.61 20.79 -17.48
CA ASN A 411 -5.53 21.55 -18.33
C ASN A 411 -5.73 20.91 -19.71
N GLU A 412 -4.68 20.36 -20.30
CA GLU A 412 -4.71 19.69 -21.61
C GLU A 412 -5.31 18.29 -21.49
N VAL A 413 -5.05 17.60 -20.37
CA VAL A 413 -5.70 16.31 -20.05
C VAL A 413 -7.21 16.47 -19.96
N VAL A 414 -7.70 17.46 -19.19
CA VAL A 414 -9.15 17.74 -19.07
C VAL A 414 -9.76 18.12 -20.43
N ALA A 415 -9.03 18.84 -21.28
CA ALA A 415 -9.50 19.26 -22.59
C ALA A 415 -9.84 18.10 -23.55
N HIS A 416 -9.26 16.90 -23.35
CA HIS A 416 -9.63 15.70 -24.13
C HIS A 416 -11.06 15.23 -23.92
N VAL A 417 -11.69 15.61 -22.80
CA VAL A 417 -13.08 15.26 -22.46
C VAL A 417 -14.02 16.42 -22.76
N SER A 418 -13.60 17.66 -22.48
CA SER A 418 -14.44 18.85 -22.63
C SER A 418 -14.94 19.11 -24.06
N GLY A 419 -14.22 18.62 -25.08
CA GLY A 419 -14.60 18.73 -26.49
C GLY A 419 -15.46 17.58 -27.03
N GLY A 420 -15.80 16.60 -26.19
CA GLY A 420 -16.39 15.32 -26.59
C GLY A 420 -15.32 14.27 -26.92
N ARG A 421 -15.61 12.99 -26.63
CA ARG A 421 -14.70 11.87 -26.84
C ARG A 421 -15.33 10.72 -27.64
N VAL A 422 -14.46 9.92 -28.26
CA VAL A 422 -14.84 8.59 -28.78
C VAL A 422 -14.82 7.56 -27.64
N PRO A 423 -15.50 6.41 -27.77
CA PRO A 423 -15.32 5.30 -26.84
C PRO A 423 -13.82 4.94 -26.67
N ILE A 424 -13.40 4.59 -25.46
CA ILE A 424 -11.97 4.40 -25.14
C ILE A 424 -11.25 3.38 -26.04
N TYR A 425 -11.95 2.32 -26.46
CA TYR A 425 -11.39 1.31 -27.36
C TYR A 425 -11.49 1.68 -28.85
N GLU A 426 -12.16 2.78 -29.20
CA GLU A 426 -12.23 3.28 -30.58
C GLU A 426 -11.16 4.35 -30.88
N ILE A 427 -10.27 4.64 -29.92
CA ILE A 427 -9.14 5.53 -30.14
C ILE A 427 -8.28 5.00 -31.31
N PRO A 428 -8.02 5.82 -32.35
CA PRO A 428 -7.27 5.39 -33.52
C PRO A 428 -5.90 4.80 -33.15
N GLY A 429 -5.58 3.65 -33.74
CA GLY A 429 -4.30 2.96 -33.55
C GLY A 429 -4.22 2.05 -32.32
N LEU A 430 -5.11 2.17 -31.34
CA LEU A 430 -4.99 1.49 -30.05
C LEU A 430 -4.81 -0.04 -30.16
N SER A 431 -5.54 -0.69 -31.06
CA SER A 431 -5.44 -2.14 -31.30
C SER A 431 -4.01 -2.60 -31.64
N THR A 432 -3.44 -2.04 -32.70
CA THR A 432 -2.06 -2.31 -33.14
C THR A 432 -1.07 -2.05 -32.02
N ALA A 433 -1.34 -1.03 -31.25
CA ALA A 433 -0.48 -0.54 -30.22
C ALA A 433 -0.39 -1.47 -29.00
N LEU A 434 -1.54 -1.94 -28.50
CA LEU A 434 -1.58 -2.93 -27.42
C LEU A 434 -0.94 -4.26 -27.87
N GLN A 435 -1.16 -4.67 -29.12
CA GLN A 435 -0.50 -5.85 -29.69
C GLN A 435 1.02 -5.67 -29.76
N ASN A 436 1.52 -4.47 -30.07
CA ASN A 436 2.94 -4.17 -30.09
C ASN A 436 3.58 -4.21 -28.70
N LEU A 437 2.88 -3.80 -27.63
CA LEU A 437 3.37 -3.98 -26.25
C LEU A 437 3.63 -5.47 -25.94
N GLU A 438 2.70 -6.34 -26.33
CA GLU A 438 2.84 -7.79 -26.12
C GLU A 438 3.97 -8.39 -26.97
N ILE A 439 4.13 -7.96 -28.22
CA ILE A 439 5.23 -8.37 -29.09
C ILE A 439 6.57 -7.95 -28.47
N LYS A 440 6.70 -6.71 -28.01
CA LYS A 440 7.90 -6.18 -27.35
C LYS A 440 8.24 -6.95 -26.08
N ARG A 441 7.25 -7.24 -25.21
CA ARG A 441 7.50 -8.08 -24.02
C ARG A 441 8.07 -9.44 -24.43
N LYS A 442 7.42 -10.11 -25.38
CA LYS A 442 7.85 -11.43 -25.85
C LYS A 442 9.28 -11.40 -26.39
N SER A 443 9.57 -10.49 -27.32
CA SER A 443 10.88 -10.44 -27.98
C SER A 443 12.01 -9.92 -27.09
N ASP A 444 11.76 -8.85 -26.33
CA ASP A 444 12.82 -8.14 -25.61
C ASP A 444 13.05 -8.69 -24.19
N TYR A 445 12.14 -9.53 -23.69
CA TYR A 445 12.23 -10.10 -22.36
C TYR A 445 12.06 -11.63 -22.33
N GLU A 446 10.94 -12.18 -22.81
CA GLU A 446 10.67 -13.64 -22.67
C GLU A 446 11.59 -14.50 -23.55
N ASP A 447 11.76 -14.13 -24.82
CA ASP A 447 12.67 -14.80 -25.76
C ASP A 447 14.13 -14.60 -25.34
N TRP A 448 14.45 -13.42 -24.78
CA TRP A 448 15.77 -13.13 -24.22
C TRP A 448 16.09 -14.03 -23.02
N LEU A 449 15.18 -14.15 -22.04
CA LEU A 449 15.29 -15.09 -20.92
C LEU A 449 15.53 -16.51 -21.42
N HIS A 450 14.73 -16.95 -22.38
CA HIS A 450 14.85 -18.28 -22.97
C HIS A 450 16.20 -18.48 -23.67
N SER A 451 16.69 -17.51 -24.42
CA SER A 451 17.97 -17.58 -25.14
C SER A 451 19.18 -17.76 -24.22
N LEU A 452 19.09 -17.23 -23.00
CA LEU A 452 20.12 -17.35 -21.96
C LEU A 452 19.88 -18.51 -21.00
N GLY A 453 18.76 -19.23 -21.15
CA GLY A 453 18.33 -20.30 -20.25
C GLY A 453 18.02 -19.84 -18.84
N LEU A 454 17.59 -18.59 -18.66
CA LEU A 454 17.27 -18.00 -17.36
C LEU A 454 15.85 -18.40 -16.91
N ASP A 455 15.71 -18.82 -15.65
CA ASP A 455 14.43 -19.07 -15.00
C ASP A 455 13.76 -17.77 -14.52
N ALA A 456 14.56 -16.77 -14.13
CA ALA A 456 14.10 -15.45 -13.68
C ALA A 456 15.23 -14.42 -13.73
N VAL A 457 14.87 -13.15 -13.58
CA VAL A 457 15.82 -12.06 -13.32
C VAL A 457 15.61 -11.54 -11.90
N VAL A 458 16.70 -11.15 -11.23
CA VAL A 458 16.66 -10.46 -9.92
C VAL A 458 17.48 -9.18 -9.92
N TRP A 459 17.08 -8.21 -9.11
CA TRP A 459 17.86 -6.99 -8.88
C TRP A 459 17.50 -6.31 -7.55
N PRO A 460 18.40 -5.49 -6.97
CA PRO A 460 18.02 -4.56 -5.89
C PRO A 460 16.91 -3.62 -6.37
N CYS A 461 15.76 -3.63 -5.70
CA CYS A 461 14.57 -2.92 -6.13
C CYS A 461 14.84 -1.41 -6.36
N ASN A 462 15.59 -0.79 -5.45
CA ASN A 462 16.00 0.61 -5.53
C ASN A 462 17.53 0.70 -5.52
N ALA A 463 18.08 1.68 -6.25
CA ALA A 463 19.52 1.93 -6.29
C ALA A 463 19.99 2.74 -5.08
N ASP A 464 19.17 3.66 -4.58
CA ASP A 464 19.39 4.51 -3.40
C ASP A 464 18.02 4.96 -2.84
N VAL A 465 18.01 5.72 -1.74
CA VAL A 465 16.81 6.32 -1.16
C VAL A 465 16.99 7.84 -1.05
N GLY A 466 16.04 8.61 -1.57
CA GLY A 466 16.07 10.07 -1.48
C GLY A 466 15.90 10.57 -0.04
N LYS A 467 16.51 11.71 0.28
CA LYS A 467 16.37 12.38 1.58
C LYS A 467 14.98 12.99 1.76
N ALA A 468 14.51 13.04 3.00
CA ALA A 468 13.17 13.50 3.33
C ALA A 468 12.92 14.97 2.94
N ASP A 469 13.95 15.81 2.85
CA ASP A 469 13.86 17.22 2.46
C ASP A 469 13.94 17.47 0.95
N ALA A 470 13.90 16.41 0.11
CA ALA A 470 14.01 16.51 -1.35
C ALA A 470 12.95 17.38 -2.04
N ASP A 471 11.84 17.71 -1.36
CA ASP A 471 10.84 18.64 -1.87
C ASP A 471 11.20 20.12 -1.69
N ILE A 472 12.19 20.45 -0.86
CA ILE A 472 12.57 21.84 -0.55
C ILE A 472 14.08 22.11 -0.65
N ASN A 473 14.90 21.06 -0.72
CA ASN A 473 16.36 21.15 -0.80
C ASN A 473 16.84 20.66 -2.17
N GLU A 474 17.51 21.54 -2.93
CA GLU A 474 17.96 21.27 -4.30
C GLU A 474 18.99 20.14 -4.43
N GLU A 475 19.87 19.97 -3.44
CA GLU A 475 20.86 18.90 -3.43
C GLU A 475 20.17 17.55 -3.19
N SER A 476 19.32 17.48 -2.18
CA SER A 476 18.48 16.31 -1.90
C SER A 476 17.57 15.95 -3.06
N ALA A 477 16.97 16.96 -3.71
CA ALA A 477 16.19 16.78 -4.93
C ALA A 477 17.06 16.19 -6.06
N ALA A 478 18.26 16.73 -6.28
CA ALA A 478 19.16 16.20 -7.30
C ALA A 478 19.51 14.74 -7.07
N GLU A 479 19.68 14.31 -5.83
CA GLU A 479 19.89 12.90 -5.49
C GLU A 479 18.65 12.05 -5.71
N ALA A 480 17.48 12.51 -5.24
CA ALA A 480 16.20 11.81 -5.31
C ALA A 480 15.69 11.63 -6.74
N TRP A 481 16.06 12.51 -7.67
CA TRP A 481 15.65 12.47 -9.07
C TRP A 481 16.62 11.68 -9.99
N ARG A 482 17.65 11.01 -9.46
CA ARG A 482 18.56 10.15 -10.25
C ARG A 482 17.92 8.83 -10.64
N ASN A 483 18.33 8.30 -11.80
CA ASN A 483 17.91 6.98 -12.28
C ASN A 483 18.22 5.88 -11.23
N GLY A 484 17.22 5.05 -10.94
CA GLY A 484 17.23 4.05 -9.85
C GLY A 484 16.83 4.59 -8.47
N THR A 485 16.66 5.90 -8.30
CA THR A 485 16.20 6.56 -7.06
C THR A 485 14.86 7.28 -7.24
N LEU A 486 14.63 7.92 -8.40
CA LEU A 486 13.37 8.64 -8.69
C LEU A 486 12.17 7.70 -8.79
N TYR A 487 12.43 6.48 -9.27
CA TYR A 487 11.56 5.32 -9.29
C TYR A 487 12.42 4.08 -9.08
N SER A 488 11.81 2.93 -8.79
CA SER A 488 12.54 1.66 -8.66
C SER A 488 13.22 1.26 -9.98
N ASN A 489 14.30 0.47 -9.85
CA ASN A 489 14.96 -0.18 -10.98
C ASN A 489 13.93 -0.96 -11.84
N GLY A 490 14.15 -0.94 -13.15
CA GLY A 490 13.21 -1.41 -14.17
C GLY A 490 12.43 -0.29 -14.88
N ASN A 491 12.43 0.92 -14.31
CA ASN A 491 11.86 2.15 -14.88
C ASN A 491 10.40 1.92 -15.31
N CYS A 492 9.96 2.49 -16.42
CA CYS A 492 8.59 2.34 -16.92
C CYS A 492 8.37 1.00 -17.64
N ALA A 493 9.44 0.35 -18.12
CA ALA A 493 9.35 -0.84 -18.97
C ALA A 493 8.61 -2.00 -18.30
N ILE A 494 8.83 -2.23 -17.00
CA ILE A 494 8.24 -3.37 -16.27
C ILE A 494 6.71 -3.34 -16.32
N ARG A 495 6.09 -2.20 -16.02
CA ARG A 495 4.63 -2.04 -16.00
C ARG A 495 4.05 -1.85 -17.39
N GLN A 496 4.70 -1.05 -18.23
CA GLN A 496 4.28 -0.84 -19.62
C GLN A 496 4.22 -2.14 -20.41
N LEU A 497 5.10 -3.10 -20.12
CA LEU A 497 5.11 -4.41 -20.78
C LEU A 497 4.36 -5.50 -20.00
N GLY A 498 3.87 -5.23 -18.78
CA GLY A 498 3.10 -6.19 -17.99
C GLY A 498 3.94 -7.35 -17.43
N ILE A 499 5.21 -7.11 -17.09
CA ILE A 499 6.16 -8.11 -16.59
C ILE A 499 5.92 -8.34 -15.09
N PRO A 500 5.43 -9.51 -14.63
CA PRO A 500 5.12 -9.73 -13.23
C PRO A 500 6.37 -9.69 -12.35
N THR A 501 6.20 -9.26 -11.10
CA THR A 501 7.29 -9.24 -10.13
C THR A 501 6.82 -9.58 -8.72
N VAL A 502 7.71 -10.19 -7.94
CA VAL A 502 7.59 -10.33 -6.49
C VAL A 502 8.84 -9.73 -5.86
N SER A 503 8.68 -8.75 -4.98
CA SER A 503 9.79 -8.12 -4.26
C SER A 503 9.76 -8.53 -2.80
N VAL A 504 10.91 -8.92 -2.25
CA VAL A 504 11.08 -9.35 -0.85
C VAL A 504 12.25 -8.63 -0.19
N PRO A 505 12.29 -8.51 1.14
CA PRO A 505 13.38 -7.81 1.85
C PRO A 505 14.77 -8.38 1.56
N MET A 506 15.70 -7.54 1.11
CA MET A 506 17.12 -7.88 0.91
C MET A 506 18.00 -7.45 2.10
N GLY A 507 17.42 -6.71 3.05
CA GLY A 507 18.07 -6.25 4.28
C GLY A 507 18.00 -4.74 4.46
N VAL A 508 18.74 -4.25 5.45
CA VAL A 508 18.80 -2.85 5.85
C VAL A 508 20.20 -2.28 5.57
N MET A 509 20.24 -1.16 4.87
CA MET A 509 21.48 -0.44 4.55
C MET A 509 22.19 -0.01 5.83
N ALA A 510 23.42 -0.49 6.03
CA ALA A 510 24.14 -0.33 7.29
C ALA A 510 24.49 1.13 7.64
N ASP A 511 24.57 2.00 6.65
CA ASP A 511 24.98 3.40 6.78
C ASP A 511 23.82 4.35 7.05
N ILE A 512 22.61 4.06 6.56
CA ILE A 512 21.44 4.95 6.69
C ILE A 512 20.23 4.31 7.37
N GLY A 513 20.28 3.01 7.68
CA GLY A 513 19.20 2.32 8.39
C GLY A 513 17.90 2.16 7.60
N MET A 514 17.91 2.40 6.29
CA MET A 514 16.76 2.19 5.40
C MET A 514 16.79 0.79 4.79
N PRO A 515 15.64 0.10 4.65
CA PRO A 515 15.58 -1.19 3.97
C PRO A 515 15.66 -1.03 2.44
N VAL A 516 16.00 -2.13 1.78
CA VAL A 516 15.90 -2.29 0.32
C VAL A 516 15.48 -3.72 0.00
N ASN A 517 14.64 -3.89 -1.02
CA ASN A 517 14.17 -5.21 -1.46
C ASN A 517 15.04 -5.80 -2.58
N LEU A 518 14.93 -7.11 -2.76
CA LEU A 518 15.32 -7.86 -3.95
C LEU A 518 14.04 -8.13 -4.76
N THR A 519 14.00 -7.67 -6.01
CA THR A 519 12.87 -7.90 -6.92
C THR A 519 13.15 -9.10 -7.80
N PHE A 520 12.28 -10.10 -7.79
CA PHE A 520 12.22 -11.19 -8.75
C PHE A 520 11.25 -10.84 -9.86
N ALA A 521 11.65 -11.05 -11.12
CA ALA A 521 10.79 -10.91 -12.28
C ALA A 521 10.89 -12.13 -13.19
N GLY A 522 9.79 -12.48 -13.84
CA GLY A 522 9.65 -13.66 -14.69
C GLY A 522 8.69 -13.40 -15.83
N LYS A 523 8.45 -14.42 -16.65
CA LYS A 523 7.55 -14.31 -17.81
C LYS A 523 6.12 -14.02 -17.37
N SER A 524 5.36 -13.33 -18.21
CA SER A 524 3.95 -13.09 -17.91
C SER A 524 3.20 -14.41 -17.76
N TYR A 525 2.33 -14.46 -16.75
CA TYR A 525 1.51 -15.60 -16.35
C TYR A 525 2.28 -16.79 -15.76
N GLU A 526 3.58 -16.64 -15.48
CA GLU A 526 4.38 -17.56 -14.67
C GLU A 526 4.57 -17.04 -13.23
N ASP A 527 3.66 -16.18 -12.76
CA ASP A 527 3.68 -15.49 -11.45
C ASP A 527 3.90 -16.48 -10.28
N ASN A 528 3.33 -17.69 -10.38
CA ASN A 528 3.47 -18.75 -9.37
C ASN A 528 4.94 -19.13 -9.11
N GLN A 529 5.79 -19.13 -10.13
CA GLN A 529 7.21 -19.44 -9.97
C GLN A 529 7.94 -18.35 -9.17
N LEU A 530 7.57 -17.09 -9.36
CA LEU A 530 8.15 -15.97 -8.63
C LEU A 530 7.86 -16.08 -7.12
N PHE A 531 6.65 -16.50 -6.77
CA PHE A 531 6.29 -16.77 -5.38
C PHE A 531 7.12 -17.90 -4.76
N ARG A 532 7.36 -18.99 -5.50
CA ARG A 532 8.22 -20.09 -5.02
C ARG A 532 9.65 -19.59 -4.76
N TYR A 533 10.22 -18.79 -5.68
CA TYR A 533 11.57 -18.23 -5.53
C TYR A 533 11.66 -17.24 -4.38
N ALA A 534 10.67 -16.34 -4.27
CA ALA A 534 10.57 -15.37 -3.19
C ALA A 534 10.43 -16.06 -1.81
N TYR A 535 9.61 -17.11 -1.71
CA TYR A 535 9.44 -17.91 -0.51
C TYR A 535 10.75 -18.59 -0.09
N ALA A 536 11.43 -19.25 -1.03
CA ALA A 536 12.72 -19.90 -0.76
C ALA A 536 13.77 -18.90 -0.27
N PHE A 537 13.86 -17.72 -0.91
CA PHE A 537 14.78 -16.67 -0.50
C PHE A 537 14.43 -16.10 0.88
N GLU A 538 13.16 -15.78 1.15
CA GLU A 538 12.73 -15.26 2.45
C GLU A 538 13.01 -16.27 3.57
N LYS A 539 12.63 -17.54 3.40
CA LYS A 539 12.87 -18.58 4.41
C LYS A 539 14.35 -18.89 4.61
N GLY A 540 15.16 -18.81 3.56
CA GLY A 540 16.60 -18.99 3.65
C GLY A 540 17.35 -17.85 4.34
N THR A 541 16.75 -16.66 4.47
CA THR A 541 17.49 -15.45 4.86
C THR A 541 16.88 -14.63 6.00
N SER A 542 15.55 -14.51 6.10
CA SER A 542 14.82 -13.76 7.14
C SER A 542 15.34 -12.33 7.35
N LEU A 543 15.48 -11.55 6.28
CA LEU A 543 16.20 -10.25 6.27
C LEU A 543 15.34 -9.03 6.64
N ARG A 544 14.05 -9.20 6.93
CA ARG A 544 13.19 -8.12 7.43
C ARG A 544 13.54 -7.78 8.88
N SER A 545 13.43 -6.50 9.24
CA SER A 545 13.50 -6.03 10.63
C SER A 545 12.40 -5.02 10.90
N ALA A 546 11.78 -5.07 12.08
CA ALA A 546 10.79 -4.07 12.49
C ALA A 546 11.38 -2.63 12.50
N PRO A 547 10.60 -1.60 12.13
CA PRO A 547 11.09 -0.22 12.13
C PRO A 547 11.34 0.31 13.54
N LYS A 548 12.46 1.02 13.74
CA LYS A 548 12.87 1.52 15.08
C LYS A 548 12.02 2.69 15.60
N ARG A 549 11.35 3.45 14.72
CA ARG A 549 10.55 4.62 15.14
C ARG A 549 9.16 4.24 15.64
N THR A 550 8.76 2.97 15.51
CA THR A 550 7.45 2.45 15.93
C THR A 550 7.61 1.19 16.78
N PRO A 551 8.27 1.31 17.96
CA PRO A 551 8.50 0.16 18.83
C PRO A 551 7.19 -0.50 19.28
N GLU A 552 7.31 -1.62 19.96
CA GLU A 552 6.16 -2.29 20.58
C GLU A 552 5.58 -1.43 21.72
N LEU A 553 4.26 -1.30 21.77
CA LEU A 553 3.50 -0.74 22.87
C LEU A 553 3.13 -1.82 23.87
N THR A 554 2.92 -1.46 25.13
CA THR A 554 2.41 -2.40 26.15
C THR A 554 1.05 -2.99 25.77
N THR A 555 0.28 -2.29 24.94
CA THR A 555 -1.03 -2.69 24.43
C THR A 555 -0.97 -3.61 23.20
N ASP A 556 0.23 -3.89 22.67
CA ASP A 556 0.42 -4.79 21.53
C ASP A 556 0.49 -6.26 21.94
N ALA A 557 0.63 -6.54 23.24
CA ALA A 557 0.74 -7.90 23.76
C ALA A 557 -0.64 -8.58 23.90
N VAL A 558 -0.82 -9.71 23.21
CA VAL A 558 -1.92 -10.65 23.38
C VAL A 558 -1.51 -11.73 24.38
N ALA A 559 -2.24 -11.83 25.48
CA ALA A 559 -2.02 -12.85 26.50
C ALA A 559 -2.42 -14.23 25.96
N VAL A 560 -1.50 -15.20 26.05
CA VAL A 560 -1.72 -16.59 25.60
C VAL A 560 -1.94 -17.47 26.84
N ASP A 561 -3.18 -17.89 27.08
CA ASP A 561 -3.54 -18.82 28.17
C ASP A 561 -3.97 -20.18 27.59
N GLU A 562 -3.37 -21.26 28.08
CA GLU A 562 -3.66 -22.65 27.68
C GLU A 562 -5.08 -23.10 28.08
N LYS A 563 -5.72 -22.41 29.03
CA LYS A 563 -7.07 -22.73 29.52
C LYS A 563 -8.18 -21.91 28.86
N GLN A 564 -7.84 -20.96 27.99
CA GLN A 564 -8.84 -20.09 27.38
C GLN A 564 -9.69 -20.86 26.36
N GLY A 565 -11.01 -20.86 26.58
CA GLY A 565 -12.00 -21.59 25.78
C GLY A 565 -12.76 -20.70 24.81
N LYS A 566 -13.81 -21.25 24.17
CA LYS A 566 -14.68 -20.53 23.22
C LYS A 566 -15.20 -19.21 23.82
N LEU A 567 -15.23 -18.16 23.00
CA LEU A 567 -15.84 -16.87 23.33
C LEU A 567 -17.29 -17.07 23.84
N GLY A 568 -17.63 -16.41 24.95
CA GLY A 568 -18.98 -16.44 25.49
C GLY A 568 -20.00 -15.61 24.70
N GLY A 569 -21.26 -15.68 25.12
CA GLY A 569 -22.37 -15.01 24.43
C GLY A 569 -22.52 -13.51 24.75
N ALA A 570 -22.20 -13.10 25.98
CA ALA A 570 -22.50 -11.75 26.48
C ALA A 570 -21.46 -10.72 26.01
N VAL A 571 -21.90 -9.76 25.19
CA VAL A 571 -21.14 -8.58 24.77
C VAL A 571 -21.51 -7.41 25.70
N PRO A 572 -20.54 -6.66 26.25
CA PRO A 572 -20.85 -5.45 27.00
C PRO A 572 -21.59 -4.44 26.13
N THR A 573 -22.64 -3.82 26.65
CA THR A 573 -23.19 -2.61 26.03
C THR A 573 -22.34 -1.43 26.48
N LEU A 574 -21.64 -0.77 25.57
CA LEU A 574 -20.81 0.41 25.84
C LEU A 574 -21.42 1.61 25.12
N LYS A 575 -21.46 2.77 25.79
CA LYS A 575 -21.90 4.03 25.19
C LYS A 575 -21.08 5.19 25.73
N VAL A 576 -20.63 6.06 24.82
CA VAL A 576 -20.11 7.39 25.16
C VAL A 576 -21.28 8.37 25.20
N GLU A 577 -21.47 9.06 26.32
CA GLU A 577 -22.58 10.02 26.50
C GLU A 577 -22.14 11.47 26.24
N ASP A 578 -20.93 11.82 26.70
CA ASP A 578 -20.30 13.10 26.43
C ASP A 578 -18.79 12.92 26.31
N ALA A 579 -18.19 13.66 25.38
CA ALA A 579 -16.77 13.65 25.13
C ALA A 579 -16.35 15.03 24.63
N LYS A 580 -15.61 15.76 25.47
CA LYS A 580 -15.21 17.14 25.18
C LYS A 580 -13.77 17.39 25.60
N ALA A 581 -13.12 18.29 24.90
CA ALA A 581 -11.85 18.84 25.33
C ALA A 581 -11.90 20.38 25.38
N GLU A 582 -11.17 20.94 26.33
CA GLU A 582 -11.06 22.38 26.52
C GLU A 582 -9.60 22.76 26.76
N MET A 583 -9.15 23.81 26.08
CA MET A 583 -7.80 24.35 26.26
C MET A 583 -7.77 25.25 27.49
N VAL A 584 -6.96 24.89 28.47
CA VAL A 584 -6.72 25.69 29.68
C VAL A 584 -5.23 26.00 29.75
N ALA A 585 -4.88 27.24 29.40
CA ALA A 585 -3.49 27.66 29.14
C ALA A 585 -2.84 26.82 28.03
N ASP A 586 -1.75 26.11 28.31
CA ASP A 586 -0.99 25.25 27.41
C ASP A 586 -1.36 23.75 27.51
N LYS A 587 -2.39 23.44 28.31
CA LYS A 587 -2.87 22.07 28.52
C LYS A 587 -4.25 21.87 27.93
N LYS A 588 -4.46 20.67 27.38
CA LYS A 588 -5.77 20.20 26.93
C LYS A 588 -6.40 19.40 28.06
N LYS A 589 -7.51 19.89 28.61
CA LYS A 589 -8.32 19.10 29.55
C LYS A 589 -9.32 18.28 28.76
N ILE A 590 -9.39 16.98 29.04
CA ILE A 590 -10.31 16.06 28.40
C ILE A 590 -11.29 15.54 29.44
N TYR A 591 -12.57 15.66 29.13
CA TYR A 591 -13.70 15.20 29.95
C TYR A 591 -14.50 14.19 29.14
N LEU A 592 -14.61 12.96 29.67
CA LEU A 592 -15.33 11.86 29.05
C LEU A 592 -16.24 11.22 30.08
N HIS A 593 -17.48 10.93 29.70
CA HIS A 593 -18.31 10.02 30.49
C HIS A 593 -19.26 9.21 29.62
N GLY A 594 -19.68 8.08 30.17
CA GLY A 594 -20.63 7.21 29.51
C GLY A 594 -21.08 6.07 30.39
N THR A 595 -21.72 5.10 29.75
CA THR A 595 -22.33 3.95 30.41
C THR A 595 -21.75 2.64 29.87
N VAL A 596 -21.78 1.63 30.73
CA VAL A 596 -21.46 0.25 30.39
C VAL A 596 -22.42 -0.71 31.11
N SER A 597 -22.75 -1.86 30.53
CA SER A 597 -23.56 -2.89 31.18
C SER A 597 -22.91 -3.40 32.47
N GLU A 598 -23.62 -3.33 33.61
CA GLU A 598 -23.02 -3.46 34.94
C GLU A 598 -22.68 -4.90 35.36
N ASP A 599 -23.56 -5.86 35.12
CA ASP A 599 -23.45 -7.21 35.72
C ASP A 599 -22.32 -8.09 35.13
N ASP A 600 -21.89 -7.80 33.89
CA ASP A 600 -21.03 -8.68 33.08
C ASP A 600 -19.67 -8.08 32.68
N VAL A 601 -19.35 -6.84 33.06
CA VAL A 601 -18.08 -6.19 32.71
C VAL A 601 -16.95 -6.58 33.66
N ALA A 602 -15.80 -6.95 33.10
CA ALA A 602 -14.57 -7.22 33.81
C ALA A 602 -13.66 -5.99 33.88
N SER A 603 -13.63 -5.17 32.82
CA SER A 603 -12.82 -3.95 32.79
C SER A 603 -13.35 -2.95 31.77
N VAL A 604 -13.17 -1.65 32.07
CA VAL A 604 -13.27 -0.56 31.10
C VAL A 604 -11.90 0.12 31.05
N ARG A 605 -11.31 0.18 29.86
CA ARG A 605 -10.02 0.83 29.60
C ARG A 605 -10.25 1.98 28.63
N ILE A 606 -9.60 3.11 28.87
CA ILE A 606 -9.71 4.30 28.03
C ILE A 606 -8.31 4.70 27.63
N PHE A 607 -8.14 5.01 26.36
CA PHE A 607 -6.86 5.41 25.79
C PHE A 607 -7.02 6.76 25.10
N VAL A 608 -6.06 7.65 25.31
CA VAL A 608 -5.98 8.94 24.64
C VAL A 608 -4.67 8.96 23.86
N ASP A 609 -4.78 9.14 22.54
CA ASP A 609 -3.64 9.24 21.64
C ASP A 609 -2.65 8.05 21.76
N GLY A 610 -3.20 6.88 22.11
CA GLY A 610 -2.49 5.61 22.23
C GLY A 610 -2.05 5.25 23.64
N ASP A 611 -2.07 6.21 24.57
CA ASP A 611 -1.68 6.00 25.96
C ASP A 611 -2.88 5.67 26.85
N GLU A 612 -2.73 4.69 27.73
CA GLU A 612 -3.79 4.27 28.65
C GLU A 612 -3.97 5.26 29.82
N VAL A 613 -5.24 5.62 30.08
CA VAL A 613 -5.63 6.43 31.22
C VAL A 613 -5.78 5.54 32.45
N LYS A 614 -5.03 5.83 33.53
CA LYS A 614 -4.98 4.98 34.73
C LYS A 614 -6.18 5.17 35.67
N ASP A 615 -6.76 6.36 35.72
CA ASP A 615 -7.75 6.75 36.74
C ASP A 615 -9.20 6.74 36.21
N VAL A 616 -9.60 5.67 35.52
CA VAL A 616 -10.98 5.49 35.06
C VAL A 616 -11.87 5.17 36.26
N LYS A 617 -12.79 6.08 36.61
CA LYS A 617 -13.76 5.85 37.70
C LYS A 617 -14.98 5.14 37.13
N LEU A 618 -15.26 3.93 37.62
CA LEU A 618 -16.46 3.14 37.27
C LEU A 618 -17.34 2.99 38.52
N THR A 619 -18.58 3.46 38.48
CA THR A 619 -19.55 3.37 39.60
C THR A 619 -20.95 3.23 39.03
N ASP A 620 -21.70 2.21 39.47
CA ASP A 620 -23.09 1.94 39.05
C ASP A 620 -23.28 1.94 37.53
N GLY A 621 -22.41 1.20 36.82
CA GLY A 621 -22.42 1.12 35.35
C GLY A 621 -22.02 2.41 34.60
N ARG A 622 -21.58 3.46 35.31
CA ARG A 622 -21.10 4.72 34.71
C ARG A 622 -19.60 4.86 34.83
N TRP A 623 -18.94 5.16 33.71
CA TRP A 623 -17.52 5.45 33.68
C TRP A 623 -17.29 6.94 33.44
N THR A 624 -16.27 7.49 34.09
CA THR A 624 -15.87 8.90 33.94
C THR A 624 -14.35 9.02 33.89
N VAL A 625 -13.88 9.95 33.05
CA VAL A 625 -12.47 10.36 32.95
C VAL A 625 -12.41 11.87 32.92
N GLU A 626 -11.54 12.42 33.77
CA GLU A 626 -11.06 13.78 33.70
C GLU A 626 -9.54 13.71 33.70
N MET A 627 -8.90 14.25 32.67
CA MET A 627 -7.45 14.27 32.56
C MET A 627 -6.94 15.56 31.93
N GLU A 628 -5.68 15.87 32.20
CA GLU A 628 -4.94 16.93 31.52
C GLU A 628 -3.87 16.29 30.64
N GLU A 629 -3.84 16.68 29.38
CA GLU A 629 -2.83 16.29 28.39
C GLU A 629 -2.01 17.52 27.99
N THR A 630 -0.69 17.39 27.98
CA THR A 630 0.18 18.36 27.34
C THR A 630 0.29 18.01 25.86
N MET A 631 -0.06 18.95 24.98
CA MET A 631 0.12 18.75 23.55
C MET A 631 1.60 18.84 23.20
N ASP A 632 2.30 17.71 23.16
CA ASP A 632 3.68 17.60 22.68
C ASP A 632 3.72 17.48 21.15
N VAL A 633 3.12 18.47 20.49
CA VAL A 633 3.14 18.60 19.02
C VAL A 633 4.10 19.73 18.66
N ASP A 634 5.15 19.41 17.92
CA ASP A 634 5.98 20.43 17.30
C ASP A 634 5.20 21.09 16.16
N TRP A 635 4.47 22.16 16.50
CA TRP A 635 3.64 22.90 15.54
C TRP A 635 4.42 23.48 14.35
N LYS A 636 5.77 23.49 14.39
CA LYS A 636 6.60 23.86 13.23
C LYS A 636 6.65 22.79 12.15
N GLN A 637 6.37 21.54 12.49
CA GLN A 637 6.29 20.42 11.54
C GLN A 637 4.92 20.35 10.85
N VAL A 638 3.93 21.06 11.40
CA VAL A 638 2.59 21.15 10.85
C VAL A 638 2.60 22.14 9.70
N LYS A 639 2.19 21.67 8.52
CA LYS A 639 2.03 22.51 7.33
C LYS A 639 0.57 22.94 7.23
N PRO A 640 0.20 24.20 7.58
CA PRO A 640 -1.20 24.64 7.66
C PRO A 640 -1.98 24.51 6.33
N GLU A 641 -1.26 24.44 5.21
CA GLU A 641 -1.80 24.24 3.87
C GLU A 641 -2.28 22.80 3.58
N GLU A 642 -1.82 21.79 4.33
CA GLU A 642 -2.22 20.40 4.16
C GLU A 642 -3.59 20.17 4.84
N LYS A 643 -4.65 20.10 4.03
CA LYS A 643 -6.04 19.99 4.52
C LYS A 643 -6.40 18.55 4.88
N ARG A 644 -7.13 18.33 5.98
CA ARG A 644 -7.59 16.98 6.37
C ARG A 644 -6.45 15.97 6.62
N VAL A 645 -5.23 16.44 6.85
CA VAL A 645 -4.26 15.72 7.70
C VAL A 645 -4.96 15.48 9.05
N PRO A 646 -4.75 14.33 9.70
CA PRO A 646 -5.11 14.10 11.10
C PRO A 646 -5.17 15.40 11.91
N GLU A 647 -6.37 15.87 12.26
CA GLU A 647 -6.54 17.12 13.00
C GLU A 647 -5.70 17.06 14.28
N LEU A 648 -4.55 17.74 14.28
CA LEU A 648 -3.56 17.58 15.34
C LEU A 648 -4.05 18.16 16.66
N ASN A 649 -4.96 19.14 16.61
CA ASN A 649 -5.66 19.70 17.75
C ASN A 649 -6.72 18.75 18.36
N LYS A 650 -7.15 17.70 17.64
CA LYS A 650 -8.07 16.68 18.16
C LYS A 650 -7.30 15.47 18.69
N SER A 651 -7.68 15.01 19.87
CA SER A 651 -7.13 13.78 20.46
C SER A 651 -8.02 12.62 20.07
N MET A 652 -7.42 11.50 19.69
CA MET A 652 -8.14 10.27 19.41
C MET A 652 -8.34 9.49 20.69
N VAL A 653 -9.59 9.27 21.07
CA VAL A 653 -9.96 8.53 22.28
C VAL A 653 -10.56 7.20 21.88
N VAL A 654 -10.01 6.12 22.43
CA VAL A 654 -10.55 4.76 22.25
C VAL A 654 -10.98 4.22 23.60
N ILE A 655 -12.21 3.76 23.70
CA ILE A 655 -12.78 3.14 24.89
C ILE A 655 -12.98 1.66 24.61
N LEU A 656 -12.50 0.79 25.50
CA LEU A 656 -12.59 -0.66 25.38
C LEU A 656 -13.23 -1.23 26.65
N ALA A 657 -14.40 -1.85 26.51
CA ALA A 657 -15.05 -2.62 27.56
C ALA A 657 -14.88 -4.11 27.29
N LYS A 658 -14.45 -4.86 28.31
CA LYS A 658 -14.29 -6.32 28.26
C LYS A 658 -15.25 -6.99 29.23
N SER A 659 -15.95 -8.04 28.77
CA SER A 659 -16.81 -8.85 29.64
C SER A 659 -16.01 -9.91 30.40
N LYS A 660 -16.61 -10.41 31.49
CA LYS A 660 -16.13 -11.59 32.22
C LYS A 660 -16.10 -12.86 31.35
N GLN A 661 -16.79 -12.85 30.21
CA GLN A 661 -16.84 -13.94 29.23
C GLN A 661 -15.93 -13.71 28.01
N HIS A 662 -14.93 -12.82 28.15
CA HIS A 662 -13.92 -12.53 27.13
C HIS A 662 -14.46 -11.95 25.82
N ARG A 663 -15.64 -11.32 25.83
CA ARG A 663 -16.11 -10.48 24.71
C ARG A 663 -15.69 -9.04 24.92
N ALA A 664 -15.57 -8.30 23.83
CA ALA A 664 -15.21 -6.89 23.86
C ALA A 664 -16.23 -6.03 23.10
N ALA A 665 -16.39 -4.80 23.56
CA ALA A 665 -17.04 -3.72 22.84
C ALA A 665 -16.12 -2.50 22.90
N ALA A 666 -16.05 -1.74 21.82
CA ALA A 666 -15.19 -0.57 21.76
C ALA A 666 -15.86 0.57 20.99
N GLU A 667 -15.49 1.79 21.38
CA GLU A 667 -15.94 3.05 20.77
C GLU A 667 -14.70 3.91 20.49
N MET A 668 -14.75 4.69 19.41
CA MET A 668 -13.70 5.66 19.06
C MET A 668 -14.33 7.03 18.83
N VAL A 669 -13.80 8.03 19.51
CA VAL A 669 -14.25 9.43 19.38
C VAL A 669 -13.04 10.36 19.24
N PHE A 670 -13.26 11.50 18.61
CA PHE A 670 -12.29 12.58 18.55
C PHE A 670 -12.77 13.75 19.40
N VAL A 671 -11.91 14.24 20.31
CA VAL A 671 -12.22 15.34 21.24
C VAL A 671 -11.27 16.51 21.11
#